data_AF-A0A514XFC2-F1
#
_entry.id   AF-A0A514XFC2-F1
#
_cell.length_a   1.000
_cell.length_b   1.000
_cell.length_c   1.000
_cell.angle_alpha   90.00
_cell.angle_beta   90.00
_cell.angle_gamma   90.00
#
_symmetry.space_group_name_H-M   'P 1'
#
loop_
_entity.id
_entity.type
_entity.pdbx_description
1 polymer ?
#
loop_
_entity_poly.entity_id
_entity_poly.type
_entity_poly.pdbx_seq_one_letter_code
_entity_poly.pdbx_strand_id
1 'polypeptide(L)'
;MKLFIRYFVIAIVFAVGLSACTMDLSLTQLEGGSSLAPESISVDGTLTVSSLQFTDDATPNLTFSVSSINPTEMKVTNNATCSGGSWVAYAATLTGYALTASDGAKDISVQFKNAEGTVTSCVSTHIVLDTSTPTSPTLAVVADYTDGSSVNFVKSASPTFNLSAVDATLYQMQLSNSATCASGTYEDYAATKAWPLTASEGLKSISVKYRDRFSHESSCVTVDVVLDSTASVVPTIAQVEGAEGVGSISVSPKVFVKNVAANEVADATHSGFLDYQARVVRVSDSVEAQTWTSVGAGPLLQLTGLTLADATAYRLDIRSRDKAGNVSAVSSVTWTSSLVPFYVKSLQNATPSTEFESDSFTLTGGAGSVNVTVTNGAKVCISPCANWAAAGGNVTATVGDTLSLKAFSPASGTLTSTVTAGSYATTWKISTTDLCPANYVLVPGENGTRQGEFCLAKYEMKIAGDADGYQAYNVSFVAESRASGTPWRLLNVDQMITSCQALGAGYDLISNTQWNTVARNISAQASNWSSGIVGTGQLNQGNRSNSSQEEASVNDAEACVNLSGFTYPAASATCSDTVWRNFRRTHKLSNGSVLWDLSGGSWEGVKDTYPDTYASTDAFLSAMTDGTFFKMLLGAQGKTCADPSNATERCGFGYAYLSNARPASAIFRGGSASNGREAGVFAIDYDYNRAYTDGAHGFRCVAPLIN
;
A
#
# COMPACT_ATOMS: atom_id res chain seq x y z
N MET A 1 -4.40 -25.23 -59.33
CA MET A 1 -3.73 -26.50 -58.93
C MET A 1 -2.95 -26.18 -57.65
N LYS A 2 -3.35 -26.70 -56.47
CA LYS A 2 -2.78 -27.87 -55.76
C LYS A 2 -1.26 -27.71 -55.46
N LEU A 3 -0.67 -28.03 -54.29
CA LEU A 3 -1.00 -28.72 -53.01
C LEU A 3 0.21 -28.38 -52.04
N PHE A 4 0.27 -28.46 -50.69
CA PHE A 4 -0.65 -28.67 -49.56
C PHE A 4 0.13 -28.59 -48.20
N ILE A 5 -0.58 -28.81 -47.06
CA ILE A 5 -0.07 -29.37 -45.76
C ILE A 5 0.78 -28.43 -44.84
N ARG A 6 0.62 -28.29 -43.50
CA ARG A 6 0.00 -29.00 -42.32
C ARG A 6 0.94 -29.82 -41.40
N TYR A 7 0.41 -30.23 -40.23
CA TYR A 7 0.88 -31.13 -39.13
C TYR A 7 1.58 -30.45 -37.93
N PHE A 8 1.34 -30.81 -36.64
CA PHE A 8 0.23 -31.53 -35.94
C PHE A 8 0.37 -31.26 -34.40
N VAL A 9 -0.68 -30.97 -33.59
CA VAL A 9 -1.64 -31.86 -32.87
C VAL A 9 -1.08 -32.70 -31.69
N ILE A 10 -1.70 -32.51 -30.51
CA ILE A 10 -2.15 -33.49 -29.48
C ILE A 10 -3.06 -32.71 -28.49
N ALA A 11 -4.28 -33.04 -28.06
CA ALA A 11 -5.24 -34.16 -28.22
C ALA A 11 -5.41 -35.16 -27.06
N ILE A 12 -6.20 -34.79 -26.03
CA ILE A 12 -6.79 -35.63 -24.95
C ILE A 12 -8.05 -34.90 -24.40
N VAL A 13 -9.06 -35.52 -23.76
CA VAL A 13 -9.99 -36.58 -24.21
C VAL A 13 -11.29 -36.58 -23.35
N PHE A 14 -12.41 -36.96 -23.97
CA PHE A 14 -13.79 -37.35 -23.52
C PHE A 14 -14.12 -37.59 -22.02
N ALA A 15 -15.37 -37.46 -21.54
CA ALA A 15 -16.70 -37.21 -22.18
C ALA A 15 -17.61 -36.37 -21.22
N VAL A 16 -18.90 -36.06 -21.42
CA VAL A 16 -20.00 -36.35 -22.39
C VAL A 16 -20.90 -35.08 -22.46
N GLY A 17 -21.90 -34.91 -23.34
CA GLY A 17 -22.44 -35.74 -24.42
C GLY A 17 -23.88 -35.35 -24.80
N LEU A 18 -24.05 -34.28 -25.58
CA LEU A 18 -25.33 -33.85 -26.18
C LEU A 18 -25.07 -33.11 -27.52
N SER A 19 -26.11 -32.93 -28.34
CA SER A 19 -25.96 -32.68 -29.79
C SER A 19 -25.58 -31.24 -30.19
N ALA A 20 -25.01 -31.10 -31.38
CA ALA A 20 -24.40 -29.88 -31.89
C ALA A 20 -25.38 -28.96 -32.65
N CYS A 21 -25.09 -27.65 -32.59
CA CYS A 21 -25.10 -26.79 -33.78
C CYS A 21 -24.13 -25.62 -33.55
N THR A 22 -23.18 -25.43 -34.46
CA THR A 22 -22.23 -24.29 -34.45
C THR A 22 -22.27 -23.62 -35.80
N MET A 23 -22.73 -22.36 -35.86
CA MET A 23 -22.59 -21.53 -37.06
C MET A 23 -21.22 -20.86 -37.04
N ASP A 24 -20.53 -20.89 -38.18
CA ASP A 24 -19.25 -20.22 -38.41
C ASP A 24 -19.51 -18.87 -39.07
N LEU A 25 -18.92 -17.78 -38.55
CA LEU A 25 -19.12 -16.41 -38.98
C LEU A 25 -17.79 -15.81 -39.44
N SER A 26 -17.37 -16.19 -40.64
CA SER A 26 -16.22 -15.58 -41.30
C SER A 26 -16.60 -14.24 -41.93
N LEU A 27 -16.25 -13.14 -41.25
CA LEU A 27 -16.47 -11.78 -41.75
C LEU A 27 -15.50 -11.45 -42.90
N THR A 28 -15.99 -11.38 -44.13
CA THR A 28 -15.23 -10.86 -45.29
C THR A 28 -15.66 -9.44 -45.64
N GLN A 29 -14.70 -8.52 -45.55
CA GLN A 29 -14.79 -7.09 -45.86
C GLN A 29 -15.29 -6.83 -47.30
N LEU A 30 -16.34 -6.01 -47.43
CA LEU A 30 -16.83 -5.47 -48.70
C LEU A 30 -16.52 -3.98 -48.78
N GLU A 31 -15.29 -3.65 -49.19
CA GLU A 31 -14.96 -2.33 -49.72
C GLU A 31 -15.15 -2.32 -51.23
N GLY A 32 -15.78 -1.27 -51.76
CA GLY A 32 -16.01 -1.10 -53.19
C GLY A 32 -17.43 -0.67 -53.50
N GLY A 33 -17.64 0.63 -53.74
CA GLY A 33 -18.93 1.15 -54.19
C GLY A 33 -19.23 0.72 -55.63
N SER A 34 -20.24 -0.14 -55.79
CA SER A 34 -20.86 -0.43 -57.08
C SER A 34 -22.38 -0.49 -56.91
N SER A 35 -23.13 0.21 -57.75
CA SER A 35 -24.60 0.19 -57.70
C SER A 35 -25.13 -1.21 -58.02
N LEU A 36 -25.73 -1.87 -57.04
CA LEU A 36 -26.54 -3.07 -57.26
C LEU A 36 -27.83 -2.65 -57.97
N ALA A 37 -27.77 -2.57 -59.30
CA ALA A 37 -28.97 -2.58 -60.12
C ALA A 37 -29.66 -3.95 -59.92
N PRO A 38 -30.97 -3.99 -59.61
CA PRO A 38 -31.65 -5.25 -59.34
C PRO A 38 -31.69 -6.13 -60.61
N GLU A 39 -31.31 -7.40 -60.48
CA GLU A 39 -31.49 -8.38 -61.55
C GLU A 39 -32.99 -8.60 -61.83
N SER A 40 -33.43 -8.16 -63.01
CA SER A 40 -34.83 -8.21 -63.42
C SER A 40 -35.21 -9.57 -64.00
N ILE A 41 -35.48 -10.54 -63.12
CA ILE A 41 -36.14 -11.80 -63.49
C ILE A 41 -37.59 -11.47 -63.91
N SER A 42 -37.82 -11.39 -65.22
CA SER A 42 -39.12 -11.04 -65.80
C SER A 42 -39.93 -12.28 -66.18
N VAL A 43 -40.90 -12.64 -65.33
CA VAL A 43 -42.06 -13.49 -65.64
C VAL A 43 -43.27 -12.94 -64.87
N ASP A 44 -44.44 -12.86 -65.51
CA ASP A 44 -45.73 -12.46 -64.90
C ASP A 44 -45.86 -11.08 -64.24
N GLY A 45 -45.13 -10.08 -64.76
CA GLY A 45 -45.37 -8.66 -64.42
C GLY A 45 -44.58 -8.15 -63.22
N THR A 46 -44.63 -6.84 -62.99
CA THR A 46 -43.71 -6.12 -62.10
C THR A 46 -44.46 -5.16 -61.18
N LEU A 47 -44.47 -5.52 -59.89
CA LEU A 47 -44.85 -4.66 -58.77
C LEU A 47 -43.66 -3.77 -58.40
N THR A 48 -43.77 -2.46 -58.65
CA THR A 48 -42.74 -1.48 -58.33
C THR A 48 -43.19 -0.58 -57.18
N VAL A 49 -42.82 -0.96 -55.95
CA VAL A 49 -42.99 -0.10 -54.78
C VAL A 49 -41.88 0.94 -54.77
N SER A 50 -42.17 2.10 -55.38
CA SER A 50 -41.43 3.38 -55.30
C SER A 50 -39.89 3.35 -55.43
N SER A 51 -39.30 2.30 -56.00
CA SER A 51 -37.83 2.08 -56.13
C SER A 51 -37.04 2.02 -54.80
N LEU A 52 -37.72 1.88 -53.66
CA LEU A 52 -37.11 1.93 -52.33
C LEU A 52 -37.33 0.64 -51.55
N GLN A 53 -36.27 0.14 -50.91
CA GLN A 53 -36.34 -1.00 -49.97
C GLN A 53 -36.84 -0.59 -48.56
N PHE A 54 -36.97 0.70 -48.30
CA PHE A 54 -37.30 1.28 -47.00
C PHE A 54 -38.29 2.47 -47.19
N THR A 55 -39.17 2.74 -46.22
CA THR A 55 -40.05 3.93 -46.21
C THR A 55 -40.41 4.39 -44.79
N ASP A 56 -40.61 5.69 -44.61
CA ASP A 56 -41.19 6.35 -43.43
C ASP A 56 -42.71 6.59 -43.55
N ASP A 57 -43.25 6.58 -44.77
CA ASP A 57 -44.68 6.63 -45.04
C ASP A 57 -45.32 5.25 -44.78
N ALA A 58 -46.23 5.17 -43.80
CA ALA A 58 -47.03 3.98 -43.51
C ALA A 58 -48.19 3.75 -44.53
N THR A 59 -48.37 4.69 -45.45
CA THR A 59 -49.41 4.74 -46.49
C THR A 59 -48.84 4.98 -47.92
N PRO A 60 -47.75 4.30 -48.33
CA PRO A 60 -47.01 4.67 -49.54
C PRO A 60 -47.82 4.48 -50.83
N ASN A 61 -47.39 5.20 -51.87
CA ASN A 61 -47.94 5.06 -53.22
C ASN A 61 -47.32 3.83 -53.92
N LEU A 62 -48.12 2.79 -54.17
CA LEU A 62 -47.68 1.59 -54.88
C LEU A 62 -47.87 1.79 -56.39
N THR A 63 -46.90 1.38 -57.22
CA THR A 63 -47.05 1.40 -58.69
C THR A 63 -47.00 -0.01 -59.28
N PHE A 64 -47.82 -0.24 -60.31
CA PHE A 64 -48.10 -1.55 -60.88
C PHE A 64 -47.87 -1.53 -62.38
N SER A 65 -47.21 -2.57 -62.89
CA SER A 65 -47.04 -2.79 -64.33
C SER A 65 -47.26 -4.25 -64.66
N VAL A 66 -48.16 -4.54 -65.60
CA VAL A 66 -48.48 -5.89 -66.04
C VAL A 66 -48.63 -5.89 -67.56
N SER A 67 -48.00 -6.87 -68.20
CA SER A 67 -47.92 -7.02 -69.66
C SER A 67 -48.40 -8.39 -70.15
N SER A 68 -48.66 -9.34 -69.24
CA SER A 68 -49.16 -10.68 -69.53
C SER A 68 -50.68 -10.73 -69.78
N ILE A 69 -51.44 -9.77 -69.25
CA ILE A 69 -52.88 -9.59 -69.47
C ILE A 69 -53.24 -8.10 -69.57
N ASN A 70 -54.44 -7.79 -70.08
CA ASN A 70 -55.08 -6.48 -69.93
C ASN A 70 -55.92 -6.48 -68.63
N PRO A 71 -55.46 -5.84 -67.53
CA PRO A 71 -56.15 -5.91 -66.25
C PRO A 71 -57.39 -5.01 -66.21
N THR A 72 -58.46 -5.51 -65.60
CA THR A 72 -59.66 -4.74 -65.20
C THR A 72 -59.79 -4.66 -63.68
N GLU A 73 -59.32 -5.68 -62.96
CA GLU A 73 -59.28 -5.73 -61.50
C GLU A 73 -57.86 -6.04 -61.00
N MET A 74 -57.55 -5.60 -59.79
CA MET A 74 -56.36 -5.97 -59.03
C MET A 74 -56.71 -6.28 -57.59
N LYS A 75 -55.84 -7.02 -56.89
CA LYS A 75 -55.99 -7.38 -55.48
C LYS A 75 -54.61 -7.30 -54.82
N VAL A 76 -54.47 -6.42 -53.83
CA VAL A 76 -53.20 -6.11 -53.15
C VAL A 76 -53.30 -6.50 -51.67
N THR A 77 -52.30 -7.19 -51.13
CA THR A 77 -52.30 -7.73 -49.76
C THR A 77 -50.99 -7.49 -49.01
N ASN A 78 -51.09 -7.09 -47.73
CA ASN A 78 -49.99 -7.08 -46.76
C ASN A 78 -49.62 -8.50 -46.27
N ASN A 79 -49.27 -9.41 -47.20
CA ASN A 79 -48.68 -10.73 -46.93
C ASN A 79 -48.05 -11.30 -48.21
N ALA A 80 -47.00 -12.13 -48.09
CA ALA A 80 -46.24 -12.73 -49.20
C ALA A 80 -46.98 -13.77 -50.08
N THR A 81 -48.29 -13.96 -49.92
CA THR A 81 -49.03 -15.09 -50.54
C THR A 81 -50.28 -14.68 -51.32
N CYS A 82 -50.52 -13.38 -51.50
CA CYS A 82 -51.75 -12.85 -52.10
C CYS A 82 -53.03 -13.36 -51.42
N SER A 83 -52.96 -13.80 -50.15
CA SER A 83 -54.05 -14.50 -49.49
C SER A 83 -54.98 -13.52 -48.75
N GLY A 84 -56.28 -13.78 -48.82
CA GLY A 84 -57.30 -12.79 -48.46
C GLY A 84 -57.32 -11.60 -49.43
N GLY A 85 -57.72 -10.44 -48.92
CA GLY A 85 -57.87 -9.21 -49.71
C GLY A 85 -59.15 -9.15 -50.56
N SER A 86 -59.47 -7.96 -51.04
CA SER A 86 -60.60 -7.70 -51.95
C SER A 86 -60.09 -7.36 -53.35
N TRP A 87 -60.82 -7.80 -54.38
CA TRP A 87 -60.63 -7.28 -55.73
C TRP A 87 -61.16 -5.83 -55.79
N VAL A 88 -60.39 -4.95 -56.42
CA VAL A 88 -60.72 -3.55 -56.71
C VAL A 88 -60.44 -3.28 -58.18
N ALA A 89 -60.99 -2.19 -58.73
CA ALA A 89 -60.67 -1.77 -60.10
C ALA A 89 -59.15 -1.56 -60.26
N TYR A 90 -58.60 -1.99 -61.40
CA TYR A 90 -57.18 -1.83 -61.70
C TYR A 90 -56.79 -0.34 -61.78
N ALA A 91 -55.69 0.02 -61.14
CA ALA A 91 -55.05 1.32 -61.26
C ALA A 91 -53.53 1.14 -61.34
N ALA A 92 -52.87 1.86 -62.25
CA ALA A 92 -51.41 1.81 -62.39
C ALA A 92 -50.66 2.36 -61.17
N THR A 93 -51.33 3.20 -60.37
CA THR A 93 -50.86 3.67 -59.06
C THR A 93 -51.99 3.52 -58.04
N LEU A 94 -51.72 2.90 -56.89
CA LEU A 94 -52.61 2.88 -55.73
C LEU A 94 -52.02 3.82 -54.68
N THR A 95 -52.70 4.94 -54.44
CA THR A 95 -52.26 5.99 -53.52
C THR A 95 -52.75 5.72 -52.10
N GLY A 96 -51.91 5.96 -51.08
CA GLY A 96 -52.34 5.86 -49.69
C GLY A 96 -52.49 4.43 -49.17
N TYR A 97 -51.70 3.45 -49.68
CA TYR A 97 -51.92 2.05 -49.32
C TYR A 97 -51.41 1.75 -47.91
N ALA A 98 -52.32 1.62 -46.95
CA ALA A 98 -51.99 1.34 -45.56
C ALA A 98 -51.25 -0.02 -45.40
N LEU A 99 -50.00 0.06 -44.95
CA LEU A 99 -49.20 -1.10 -44.54
C LEU A 99 -49.71 -1.67 -43.22
N THR A 100 -49.27 -2.88 -42.86
CA THR A 100 -49.52 -3.43 -41.52
C THR A 100 -48.72 -2.64 -40.47
N ALA A 101 -49.43 -2.13 -39.46
CA ALA A 101 -48.89 -1.29 -38.38
C ALA A 101 -47.69 -1.91 -37.63
N SER A 102 -47.00 -1.08 -36.84
CA SER A 102 -45.61 -1.24 -36.37
C SER A 102 -44.59 -1.19 -37.51
N ASP A 103 -43.31 -1.01 -37.17
CA ASP A 103 -42.20 -0.89 -38.12
C ASP A 103 -41.72 -2.27 -38.62
N GLY A 104 -40.57 -2.31 -39.30
CA GLY A 104 -39.93 -3.52 -39.82
C GLY A 104 -40.42 -3.96 -41.20
N ALA A 105 -40.01 -5.15 -41.63
CA ALA A 105 -40.31 -5.68 -42.95
C ALA A 105 -41.82 -5.96 -43.17
N LYS A 106 -42.33 -5.51 -44.32
CA LYS A 106 -43.71 -5.65 -44.79
C LYS A 106 -43.69 -6.36 -46.13
N ASP A 107 -44.42 -7.47 -46.22
CA ASP A 107 -44.62 -8.18 -47.47
C ASP A 107 -45.82 -7.57 -48.21
N ILE A 108 -45.61 -7.10 -49.44
CA ILE A 108 -46.67 -6.56 -50.29
C ILE A 108 -46.77 -7.46 -51.52
N SER A 109 -47.93 -8.09 -51.72
CA SER A 109 -48.19 -8.89 -52.91
C SER A 109 -49.42 -8.44 -53.69
N VAL A 110 -49.41 -8.71 -55.00
CA VAL A 110 -50.48 -8.35 -55.93
C VAL A 110 -50.84 -9.51 -56.87
N GLN A 111 -52.13 -9.59 -57.22
CA GLN A 111 -52.61 -10.30 -58.42
C GLN A 111 -53.45 -9.35 -59.27
N PHE A 112 -53.43 -9.60 -60.58
CA PHE A 112 -54.25 -8.88 -61.56
C PHE A 112 -55.25 -9.85 -62.21
N LYS A 113 -56.35 -9.30 -62.72
CA LYS A 113 -57.42 -10.06 -63.37
C LYS A 113 -58.02 -9.28 -64.54
N ASN A 114 -58.25 -9.94 -65.67
CA ASN A 114 -58.85 -9.34 -66.88
C ASN A 114 -60.38 -9.52 -66.93
N ALA A 115 -61.01 -8.92 -67.96
CA ALA A 115 -62.45 -9.01 -68.20
C ALA A 115 -62.92 -10.47 -68.41
N GLU A 116 -62.05 -11.32 -68.95
CA GLU A 116 -62.27 -12.74 -69.18
C GLU A 116 -62.13 -13.60 -67.90
N GLY A 117 -61.78 -12.99 -66.76
CA GLY A 117 -61.68 -13.67 -65.46
C GLY A 117 -60.40 -14.47 -65.23
N THR A 118 -59.43 -14.38 -66.14
CA THR A 118 -58.07 -14.94 -65.98
C THR A 118 -57.31 -14.14 -64.93
N VAL A 119 -56.65 -14.83 -64.01
CA VAL A 119 -55.92 -14.24 -62.86
C VAL A 119 -54.42 -14.55 -62.99
N THR A 120 -53.55 -13.58 -62.70
CA THR A 120 -52.09 -13.78 -62.72
C THR A 120 -51.61 -14.67 -61.57
N SER A 121 -50.38 -15.18 -61.69
CA SER A 121 -49.62 -15.62 -60.53
C SER A 121 -49.46 -14.49 -59.49
N CYS A 122 -49.07 -14.85 -58.26
CA CYS A 122 -48.87 -13.90 -57.17
C CYS A 122 -47.48 -13.26 -57.29
N VAL A 123 -47.43 -11.94 -57.47
CA VAL A 123 -46.17 -11.17 -57.47
C VAL A 123 -46.00 -10.57 -56.07
N SER A 124 -44.88 -10.84 -55.41
CA SER A 124 -44.57 -10.33 -54.06
C SER A 124 -43.30 -9.48 -54.07
N THR A 125 -43.24 -8.50 -53.18
CA THR A 125 -42.04 -7.73 -52.84
C THR A 125 -42.02 -7.40 -51.34
N HIS A 126 -40.89 -6.91 -50.85
CA HIS A 126 -40.69 -6.55 -49.44
C HIS A 126 -40.26 -5.08 -49.34
N ILE A 127 -40.79 -4.38 -48.34
CA ILE A 127 -40.35 -3.03 -47.95
C ILE A 127 -40.22 -2.96 -46.43
N VAL A 128 -39.20 -2.27 -45.93
CA VAL A 128 -39.06 -1.99 -44.49
C VAL A 128 -39.77 -0.67 -44.19
N LEU A 129 -40.81 -0.71 -43.35
CA LEU A 129 -41.40 0.51 -42.78
C LEU A 129 -40.57 0.92 -41.56
N ASP A 130 -40.19 2.19 -41.45
CA ASP A 130 -39.57 2.75 -40.24
C ASP A 130 -40.09 4.16 -39.95
N THR A 131 -41.03 4.24 -39.00
CA THR A 131 -41.69 5.47 -38.54
C THR A 131 -41.10 5.95 -37.21
N SER A 132 -40.00 5.35 -36.76
CA SER A 132 -39.48 5.46 -35.40
C SER A 132 -38.23 6.34 -35.32
N THR A 133 -37.95 6.89 -34.13
CA THR A 133 -36.65 7.51 -33.84
C THR A 133 -35.72 6.49 -33.20
N PRO A 134 -34.38 6.56 -33.45
CA PRO A 134 -33.46 5.59 -32.86
C PRO A 134 -33.53 5.57 -31.33
N THR A 135 -33.82 4.39 -30.78
CA THR A 135 -34.08 4.21 -29.34
C THR A 135 -32.83 3.78 -28.57
N SER A 136 -32.91 3.81 -27.23
CA SER A 136 -31.82 3.38 -26.34
C SER A 136 -30.41 3.86 -26.73
N PRO A 137 -30.20 5.15 -27.04
CA PRO A 137 -28.87 5.67 -27.39
C PRO A 137 -27.90 5.54 -26.21
N THR A 138 -26.66 5.15 -26.50
CA THR A 138 -25.58 5.05 -25.51
C THR A 138 -24.35 5.85 -25.95
N LEU A 139 -23.55 6.26 -24.96
CA LEU A 139 -22.25 6.89 -25.12
C LEU A 139 -21.40 6.51 -23.91
N ALA A 140 -20.36 5.71 -24.12
CA ALA A 140 -19.46 5.29 -23.05
C ALA A 140 -18.01 5.43 -23.50
N VAL A 141 -17.21 6.17 -22.74
CA VAL A 141 -15.75 6.24 -22.99
C VAL A 141 -15.09 4.94 -22.56
N VAL A 142 -14.09 4.48 -23.31
CA VAL A 142 -13.12 3.49 -22.85
C VAL A 142 -12.12 4.24 -21.96
N ALA A 143 -12.48 4.40 -20.69
CA ALA A 143 -11.68 5.11 -19.72
C ALA A 143 -10.37 4.38 -19.40
N ASP A 144 -9.32 5.13 -19.03
CA ASP A 144 -8.13 4.58 -18.41
C ASP A 144 -8.40 4.21 -16.93
N TYR A 145 -9.33 4.92 -16.30
CA TYR A 145 -9.82 4.66 -14.94
C TYR A 145 -11.21 5.27 -14.70
N THR A 146 -11.95 4.69 -13.76
CA THR A 146 -13.20 5.22 -13.21
C THR A 146 -13.13 5.05 -11.70
N ASP A 147 -13.36 6.11 -10.91
CA ASP A 147 -13.15 6.08 -9.45
C ASP A 147 -14.34 5.59 -8.62
N GLY A 148 -15.32 4.95 -9.28
CA GLY A 148 -16.59 4.53 -8.71
C GLY A 148 -17.68 5.61 -8.74
N SER A 149 -17.35 6.85 -9.11
CA SER A 149 -18.33 7.87 -9.49
C SER A 149 -18.71 7.77 -10.98
N SER A 150 -19.48 8.74 -11.48
CA SER A 150 -19.77 8.91 -12.91
C SER A 150 -18.61 9.55 -13.70
N VAL A 151 -17.50 9.92 -13.06
CA VAL A 151 -16.35 10.58 -13.69
C VAL A 151 -15.38 9.55 -14.24
N ASN A 152 -15.00 9.72 -15.50
CA ASN A 152 -14.04 8.88 -16.21
C ASN A 152 -12.75 9.66 -16.45
N PHE A 153 -11.60 9.00 -16.35
CA PHE A 153 -10.30 9.62 -16.56
C PHE A 153 -9.64 9.05 -17.82
N VAL A 154 -9.02 9.92 -18.62
CA VAL A 154 -8.35 9.56 -19.87
C VAL A 154 -7.04 10.33 -20.04
N LYS A 155 -5.97 9.64 -20.46
CA LYS A 155 -4.69 10.29 -20.79
C LYS A 155 -4.57 10.74 -22.25
N SER A 156 -5.39 10.17 -23.12
CA SER A 156 -5.39 10.49 -24.54
C SER A 156 -6.30 11.68 -24.82
N ALA A 157 -5.78 12.70 -25.51
CA ALA A 157 -6.59 13.76 -26.12
C ALA A 157 -7.47 13.26 -27.29
N SER A 158 -7.45 11.96 -27.58
CA SER A 158 -8.39 11.27 -28.47
C SER A 158 -8.69 9.87 -27.92
N PRO A 159 -9.55 9.74 -26.88
CA PRO A 159 -9.94 8.44 -26.34
C PRO A 159 -10.98 7.77 -27.25
N THR A 160 -11.14 6.45 -27.07
CA THR A 160 -12.16 5.67 -27.79
C THR A 160 -13.49 5.73 -27.05
N PHE A 161 -14.57 5.97 -27.77
CA PHE A 161 -15.94 5.84 -27.29
C PHE A 161 -16.61 4.61 -27.91
N ASN A 162 -17.35 3.88 -27.10
CA ASN A 162 -18.33 2.88 -27.53
C ASN A 162 -19.68 3.59 -27.74
N LEU A 163 -20.35 3.25 -28.83
CA LEU A 163 -21.48 3.98 -29.39
C LEU A 163 -22.56 2.98 -29.83
N SER A 164 -23.83 3.23 -29.50
CA SER A 164 -24.95 2.43 -29.99
C SER A 164 -26.27 3.18 -29.96
N ALA A 165 -27.20 2.77 -30.82
CA ALA A 165 -28.64 2.96 -30.68
C ALA A 165 -29.35 1.68 -31.15
N VAL A 166 -30.63 1.53 -30.81
CA VAL A 166 -31.50 0.41 -31.22
C VAL A 166 -32.50 0.91 -32.24
N ASP A 167 -32.24 0.56 -33.49
CA ASP A 167 -32.94 1.01 -34.70
C ASP A 167 -32.55 0.08 -35.86
N ALA A 168 -33.48 -0.21 -36.78
CA ALA A 168 -33.26 -1.13 -37.90
C ALA A 168 -32.70 -0.45 -39.16
N THR A 169 -32.86 0.86 -39.28
CA THR A 169 -32.34 1.68 -40.37
C THR A 169 -31.27 2.68 -39.92
N LEU A 170 -30.75 2.56 -38.69
CA LEU A 170 -29.62 3.30 -38.12
C LEU A 170 -28.52 3.58 -39.15
N TYR A 171 -28.20 4.85 -39.33
CA TYR A 171 -27.39 5.28 -40.47
C TYR A 171 -26.22 6.17 -40.05
N GLN A 172 -26.48 7.20 -39.24
CA GLN A 172 -25.51 8.26 -38.95
C GLN A 172 -25.56 8.71 -37.49
N MET A 173 -24.49 9.37 -37.07
CA MET A 173 -24.32 9.90 -35.71
C MET A 173 -23.66 11.29 -35.76
N GLN A 174 -23.90 12.10 -34.74
CA GLN A 174 -23.28 13.42 -34.57
C GLN A 174 -22.69 13.51 -33.16
N LEU A 175 -21.36 13.44 -33.06
CA LEU A 175 -20.62 13.66 -31.82
C LEU A 175 -20.26 15.14 -31.65
N SER A 176 -20.17 15.61 -30.41
CA SER A 176 -19.70 16.96 -30.08
C SER A 176 -18.95 17.05 -28.75
N ASN A 177 -17.95 17.94 -28.70
CA ASN A 177 -17.25 18.36 -27.48
C ASN A 177 -18.06 19.41 -26.69
N SER A 178 -19.33 19.10 -26.42
CA SER A 178 -20.22 19.90 -25.59
C SER A 178 -21.24 19.01 -24.87
N ALA A 179 -21.75 19.47 -23.73
CA ALA A 179 -22.83 18.82 -22.97
C ALA A 179 -24.21 18.82 -23.67
N THR A 180 -24.28 19.17 -24.97
CA THR A 180 -25.48 19.22 -25.78
C THR A 180 -25.18 18.86 -27.23
N CYS A 181 -26.07 18.11 -27.87
CA CYS A 181 -26.01 17.74 -29.29
C CYS A 181 -26.43 18.88 -30.24
N ALA A 182 -26.08 20.13 -29.90
CA ALA A 182 -26.42 21.34 -30.63
C ALA A 182 -25.35 21.74 -31.68
N SER A 183 -24.29 20.95 -31.80
CA SER A 183 -23.10 21.21 -32.63
C SER A 183 -22.45 19.89 -33.07
N GLY A 184 -21.39 19.98 -33.88
CA GLY A 184 -20.80 18.83 -34.58
C GLY A 184 -21.39 18.63 -35.98
N THR A 185 -20.97 17.58 -36.68
CA THR A 185 -21.47 17.22 -38.02
C THR A 185 -21.94 15.76 -38.04
N TYR A 186 -22.99 15.46 -38.80
CA TYR A 186 -23.39 14.08 -39.02
C TYR A 186 -22.38 13.32 -39.89
N GLU A 187 -22.08 12.11 -39.46
CA GLU A 187 -21.15 11.16 -40.09
C GLU A 187 -21.70 9.73 -39.97
N ASP A 188 -21.19 8.80 -40.78
CA ASP A 188 -21.66 7.41 -40.82
C ASP A 188 -21.46 6.69 -39.49
N TYR A 189 -22.48 5.94 -39.06
CA TYR A 189 -22.51 5.29 -37.76
C TYR A 189 -21.39 4.24 -37.62
N ALA A 190 -20.64 4.33 -36.54
CA ALA A 190 -19.65 3.34 -36.14
C ALA A 190 -19.81 3.00 -34.65
N ALA A 191 -19.86 1.71 -34.32
CA ALA A 191 -20.06 1.24 -32.94
C ALA A 191 -18.88 1.59 -31.99
N THR A 192 -17.72 1.95 -32.53
CA THR A 192 -16.60 2.52 -31.78
C THR A 192 -15.95 3.66 -32.57
N LYS A 193 -15.47 4.70 -31.87
CA LYS A 193 -14.76 5.83 -32.50
C LYS A 193 -13.72 6.43 -31.57
N ALA A 194 -12.50 6.68 -32.06
CA ALA A 194 -11.55 7.58 -31.41
C ALA A 194 -11.94 9.03 -31.73
N TRP A 195 -12.18 9.86 -30.70
CA TRP A 195 -12.75 11.19 -30.86
C TRP A 195 -11.87 12.28 -30.25
N PRO A 196 -11.43 13.31 -31.01
CA PRO A 196 -10.52 14.33 -30.51
C PRO A 196 -11.21 15.30 -29.55
N LEU A 197 -10.68 15.41 -28.33
CA LEU A 197 -11.13 16.35 -27.31
C LEU A 197 -10.58 17.76 -27.57
N THR A 198 -11.14 18.77 -26.89
CA THR A 198 -10.56 20.12 -26.90
C THR A 198 -9.21 20.12 -26.16
N ALA A 199 -8.18 20.70 -26.80
CA ALA A 199 -6.76 20.53 -26.45
C ALA A 199 -6.31 21.33 -25.21
N SER A 200 -6.90 21.05 -24.06
CA SER A 200 -6.48 21.48 -22.73
C SER A 200 -6.80 20.37 -21.72
N GLU A 201 -6.13 20.35 -20.57
CA GLU A 201 -6.45 19.38 -19.51
C GLU A 201 -7.79 19.69 -18.82
N GLY A 202 -8.21 18.84 -17.88
CA GLY A 202 -9.42 18.97 -17.06
C GLY A 202 -10.70 18.44 -17.72
N LEU A 203 -11.83 18.73 -17.07
CA LEU A 203 -13.16 18.20 -17.42
C LEU A 203 -13.62 18.58 -18.86
N LYS A 204 -14.11 17.58 -19.61
CA LYS A 204 -14.76 17.68 -20.92
C LYS A 204 -16.10 16.96 -20.88
N SER A 205 -17.15 17.59 -21.39
CA SER A 205 -18.42 16.94 -21.69
C SER A 205 -18.49 16.58 -23.17
N ILE A 206 -18.74 15.32 -23.48
CA ILE A 206 -18.97 14.83 -24.84
C ILE A 206 -20.44 14.44 -24.96
N SER A 207 -21.06 14.71 -26.11
CA SER A 207 -22.42 14.27 -26.41
C SER A 207 -22.50 13.59 -27.77
N VAL A 208 -23.52 12.75 -27.94
CA VAL A 208 -23.89 12.14 -29.22
C VAL A 208 -25.42 12.05 -29.36
N LYS A 209 -25.89 12.23 -30.59
CA LYS A 209 -27.20 11.74 -31.05
C LYS A 209 -27.04 10.95 -32.34
N TYR A 210 -27.99 10.06 -32.58
CA TYR A 210 -28.04 9.18 -33.74
C TYR A 210 -29.17 9.59 -34.67
N ARG A 211 -29.08 9.20 -35.94
CA ARG A 211 -30.19 9.26 -36.89
C ARG A 211 -30.25 8.02 -37.78
N ASP A 212 -31.47 7.71 -38.19
CA ASP A 212 -31.82 6.65 -39.13
C ASP A 212 -31.60 7.09 -40.59
N ARG A 213 -32.18 6.35 -41.55
CA ARG A 213 -32.16 6.72 -42.98
C ARG A 213 -33.13 7.85 -43.36
N PHE A 214 -34.14 8.13 -42.54
CA PHE A 214 -35.18 9.15 -42.81
C PHE A 214 -34.92 10.49 -42.10
N SER A 215 -33.85 10.58 -41.31
CA SER A 215 -33.48 11.71 -40.45
C SER A 215 -34.36 11.90 -39.20
N HIS A 216 -34.99 10.83 -38.73
CA HIS A 216 -35.49 10.72 -37.37
C HIS A 216 -34.31 10.71 -36.39
N GLU A 217 -34.31 11.59 -35.39
CA GLU A 217 -33.19 11.76 -34.45
C GLU A 217 -33.46 11.10 -33.09
N SER A 218 -32.45 10.45 -32.52
CA SER A 218 -32.50 9.94 -31.14
C SER A 218 -32.56 11.06 -30.11
N SER A 219 -32.90 10.72 -28.87
CA SER A 219 -32.54 11.59 -27.75
C SER A 219 -31.02 11.79 -27.69
N CYS A 220 -30.59 12.96 -27.22
CA CYS A 220 -29.18 13.29 -26.99
C CYS A 220 -28.70 12.63 -25.68
N VAL A 221 -27.51 12.03 -25.69
CA VAL A 221 -26.86 11.48 -24.49
C VAL A 221 -25.47 12.08 -24.30
N THR A 222 -25.03 12.16 -23.05
CA THR A 222 -23.79 12.82 -22.62
C THR A 222 -22.91 11.89 -21.78
N VAL A 223 -21.60 12.12 -21.81
CA VAL A 223 -20.64 11.57 -20.85
C VAL A 223 -19.60 12.63 -20.51
N ASP A 224 -19.21 12.69 -19.24
CA ASP A 224 -18.12 13.54 -18.76
C ASP A 224 -16.83 12.74 -18.59
N VAL A 225 -15.72 13.32 -19.03
CA VAL A 225 -14.36 12.76 -18.89
C VAL A 225 -13.40 13.84 -18.41
N VAL A 226 -12.43 13.49 -17.59
CA VAL A 226 -11.28 14.35 -17.26
C VAL A 226 -10.13 13.93 -18.16
N LEU A 227 -9.68 14.85 -19.01
CA LEU A 227 -8.44 14.71 -19.75
C LEU A 227 -7.28 15.14 -18.84
N ASP A 228 -6.27 14.28 -18.72
CA ASP A 228 -5.02 14.60 -18.05
C ASP A 228 -3.88 13.86 -18.75
N SER A 229 -3.13 14.57 -19.61
CA SER A 229 -1.98 14.03 -20.33
C SER A 229 -0.64 14.21 -19.60
N THR A 230 -0.67 14.75 -18.37
CA THR A 230 0.54 15.12 -17.62
C THR A 230 1.08 13.94 -16.80
N ALA A 231 2.39 13.92 -16.51
CA ALA A 231 3.00 12.85 -15.75
C ALA A 231 3.18 13.24 -14.28
N SER A 232 2.61 12.44 -13.38
CA SER A 232 2.67 12.65 -11.92
C SER A 232 4.07 12.84 -11.34
N VAL A 233 4.14 13.54 -10.21
CA VAL A 233 5.37 13.97 -9.55
C VAL A 233 6.25 12.78 -9.13
N VAL A 234 7.55 12.87 -9.42
CA VAL A 234 8.52 11.81 -9.07
C VAL A 234 8.56 11.56 -7.55
N PRO A 235 8.48 10.30 -7.08
CA PRO A 235 8.56 9.99 -5.65
C PRO A 235 9.97 10.25 -5.08
N THR A 236 10.10 11.21 -4.16
CA THR A 236 11.30 11.35 -3.33
C THR A 236 11.36 10.20 -2.32
N ILE A 237 12.27 9.26 -2.55
CA ILE A 237 12.61 8.22 -1.58
C ILE A 237 13.24 8.91 -0.36
N ALA A 238 12.61 8.75 0.80
CA ALA A 238 12.96 9.39 2.06
C ALA A 238 13.86 8.49 2.92
N GLN A 239 13.52 7.21 2.98
CA GLN A 239 14.20 6.18 3.76
C GLN A 239 13.87 4.80 3.18
N VAL A 240 14.73 3.80 3.38
CA VAL A 240 14.57 2.46 2.81
C VAL A 240 14.84 1.41 3.89
N GLU A 241 13.80 0.64 4.24
CA GLU A 241 13.88 -0.47 5.17
C GLU A 241 14.71 -1.60 4.54
N GLY A 242 15.98 -1.70 4.96
CA GLY A 242 16.98 -2.57 4.33
C GLY A 242 18.20 -1.86 3.74
N ALA A 243 18.34 -0.53 3.85
CA ALA A 243 19.50 0.20 3.31
C ALA A 243 20.49 0.75 4.36
N GLU A 244 20.08 0.92 5.62
CA GLU A 244 20.93 1.57 6.63
C GLU A 244 21.87 0.59 7.34
N GLY A 245 23.18 0.81 7.17
CA GLY A 245 24.24 -0.10 7.59
C GLY A 245 24.55 -1.20 6.58
N VAL A 246 25.83 -1.53 6.41
CA VAL A 246 26.35 -2.43 5.36
C VAL A 246 25.81 -3.86 5.52
N GLY A 247 24.66 -4.13 4.90
CA GLY A 247 23.89 -5.37 5.04
C GLY A 247 22.73 -5.27 6.04
N SER A 248 21.91 -4.22 5.97
CA SER A 248 20.51 -4.35 6.41
C SER A 248 19.74 -5.14 5.36
N ILE A 249 18.85 -6.04 5.79
CA ILE A 249 18.44 -7.20 5.00
C ILE A 249 16.94 -7.41 5.18
N SER A 250 16.17 -7.14 4.12
CA SER A 250 14.78 -7.57 4.00
C SER A 250 14.56 -8.26 2.66
N VAL A 251 13.85 -9.39 2.70
CA VAL A 251 13.27 -10.01 1.50
C VAL A 251 12.12 -9.18 0.95
N SER A 252 11.42 -8.47 1.83
CA SER A 252 10.26 -7.63 1.54
C SER A 252 10.70 -6.18 1.77
N PRO A 253 11.39 -5.55 0.80
CA PRO A 253 11.86 -4.19 0.96
C PRO A 253 10.65 -3.28 1.14
N LYS A 254 10.80 -2.32 2.04
CA LYS A 254 9.85 -1.22 2.17
C LYS A 254 10.56 0.09 2.00
N VAL A 255 9.83 1.08 1.49
CA VAL A 255 10.38 2.39 1.20
C VAL A 255 9.42 3.44 1.70
N PHE A 256 9.98 4.43 2.41
CA PHE A 256 9.24 5.61 2.80
C PHE A 256 9.39 6.68 1.71
N VAL A 257 8.28 7.29 1.29
CA VAL A 257 8.24 8.35 0.27
C VAL A 257 7.79 9.65 0.92
N LYS A 258 8.54 10.74 0.71
CA LYS A 258 8.31 12.03 1.38
C LYS A 258 7.16 12.86 0.76
N ASN A 259 6.83 12.61 -0.51
CA ASN A 259 5.98 13.52 -1.31
C ASN A 259 4.47 13.21 -1.27
N VAL A 260 3.99 12.38 -0.34
CA VAL A 260 2.62 11.81 -0.40
C VAL A 260 1.49 12.85 -0.36
N ALA A 261 1.71 14.03 0.22
CA ALA A 261 0.73 15.13 0.19
C ALA A 261 0.80 16.01 -1.09
N ALA A 262 1.81 15.83 -1.93
CA ALA A 262 2.14 16.71 -3.06
C ALA A 262 2.08 16.02 -4.43
N ASN A 263 1.89 14.70 -4.46
CA ASN A 263 2.02 13.90 -5.68
C ASN A 263 0.90 14.09 -6.71
N GLU A 264 -0.24 14.62 -6.26
CA GLU A 264 -1.09 15.61 -6.94
C GLU A 264 -2.27 15.95 -6.03
N VAL A 265 -2.57 17.24 -5.88
CA VAL A 265 -3.89 17.66 -5.37
C VAL A 265 -4.91 17.41 -6.48
N ALA A 266 -6.06 16.82 -6.14
CA ALA A 266 -7.18 16.66 -7.08
C ALA A 266 -7.87 18.01 -7.36
N ASP A 267 -7.19 18.86 -8.12
CA ASP A 267 -7.74 20.08 -8.72
C ASP A 267 -8.49 19.75 -10.02
N ALA A 268 -9.44 20.59 -10.43
CA ALA A 268 -10.27 20.38 -11.62
C ALA A 268 -9.50 20.39 -12.96
N THR A 269 -8.19 20.67 -12.91
CA THR A 269 -7.26 20.65 -14.04
C THR A 269 -6.59 19.30 -14.29
N HIS A 270 -6.55 18.39 -13.31
CA HIS A 270 -5.81 17.12 -13.39
C HIS A 270 -6.63 15.94 -12.86
N SER A 271 -6.18 14.72 -13.13
CA SER A 271 -6.84 13.48 -12.69
C SER A 271 -6.55 13.16 -11.22
N GLY A 272 -5.37 13.54 -10.73
CA GLY A 272 -4.95 13.43 -9.35
C GLY A 272 -4.35 12.06 -8.99
N PHE A 273 -3.55 12.03 -7.92
CA PHE A 273 -2.79 10.86 -7.51
C PHE A 273 -3.66 9.63 -7.21
N LEU A 274 -3.24 8.45 -7.69
CA LEU A 274 -3.93 7.16 -7.52
C LEU A 274 -3.14 6.20 -6.62
N ASP A 275 -1.90 5.84 -7.00
CA ASP A 275 -1.02 5.01 -6.18
C ASP A 275 0.47 5.17 -6.53
N TYR A 276 1.33 4.54 -5.75
CA TYR A 276 2.68 4.22 -6.18
C TYR A 276 2.75 2.79 -6.76
N GLN A 277 3.54 2.64 -7.82
CA GLN A 277 3.99 1.34 -8.32
C GLN A 277 5.45 1.11 -7.97
N ALA A 278 5.79 -0.14 -7.69
CA ALA A 278 7.16 -0.59 -7.44
C ALA A 278 7.49 -1.85 -8.25
N ARG A 279 8.78 -2.04 -8.58
CA ARG A 279 9.34 -3.28 -9.12
C ARG A 279 10.71 -3.57 -8.50
N VAL A 280 11.17 -4.82 -8.55
CA VAL A 280 12.51 -5.23 -8.06
C VAL A 280 13.29 -5.89 -9.17
N VAL A 281 14.50 -5.38 -9.42
CA VAL A 281 15.38 -5.79 -10.51
C VAL A 281 16.72 -6.22 -9.93
N ARG A 282 17.22 -7.41 -10.29
CA ARG A 282 18.55 -7.87 -9.87
C ARG A 282 19.63 -7.07 -10.61
N VAL A 283 20.64 -6.57 -9.90
CA VAL A 283 21.61 -5.61 -10.47
C VAL A 283 22.57 -6.26 -11.47
N SER A 284 22.90 -7.54 -11.30
CA SER A 284 23.92 -8.22 -12.10
C SER A 284 23.47 -8.65 -13.50
N ASP A 285 22.17 -8.89 -13.71
CA ASP A 285 21.61 -9.42 -14.97
C ASP A 285 20.36 -8.66 -15.46
N SER A 286 19.91 -7.65 -14.70
CA SER A 286 18.66 -6.90 -14.93
C SER A 286 17.37 -7.74 -14.97
N VAL A 287 17.38 -8.95 -14.40
CA VAL A 287 16.17 -9.78 -14.27
C VAL A 287 15.21 -9.18 -13.24
N GLU A 288 13.96 -8.95 -13.62
CA GLU A 288 12.91 -8.55 -12.69
C GLU A 288 12.54 -9.72 -11.77
N ALA A 289 12.78 -9.58 -10.46
CA ALA A 289 12.31 -10.49 -9.42
C ALA A 289 10.91 -10.10 -8.91
N GLN A 290 10.46 -8.89 -9.21
CA GLN A 290 9.08 -8.42 -9.09
C GLN A 290 8.81 -7.45 -10.23
N THR A 291 7.73 -7.65 -10.99
CA THR A 291 7.28 -6.72 -12.04
C THR A 291 6.55 -5.52 -11.44
N TRP A 292 6.36 -4.45 -12.22
CA TRP A 292 5.63 -3.24 -11.79
C TRP A 292 4.25 -3.59 -11.19
N THR A 293 4.10 -3.33 -9.89
CA THR A 293 2.93 -3.70 -9.08
C THR A 293 2.52 -2.52 -8.20
N SER A 294 1.22 -2.31 -7.99
CA SER A 294 0.73 -1.30 -7.04
C SER A 294 1.14 -1.64 -5.62
N VAL A 295 1.67 -0.66 -4.89
CA VAL A 295 2.09 -0.75 -3.48
C VAL A 295 1.32 0.23 -2.59
N GLY A 296 0.20 0.75 -3.10
CA GLY A 296 -0.72 1.64 -2.39
C GLY A 296 -0.37 3.12 -2.49
N ALA A 297 -1.20 3.95 -1.85
CA ALA A 297 -1.13 5.42 -1.87
C ALA A 297 -0.49 6.02 -0.60
N GLY A 298 -0.11 5.19 0.38
CA GLY A 298 0.46 5.64 1.66
C GLY A 298 1.94 6.02 1.57
N PRO A 299 2.51 6.64 2.62
CA PRO A 299 3.92 7.04 2.64
C PRO A 299 4.89 5.89 2.87
N LEU A 300 4.45 4.78 3.48
CA LEU A 300 5.20 3.53 3.50
C LEU A 300 4.70 2.58 2.41
N LEU A 301 5.60 2.23 1.50
CA LEU A 301 5.37 1.26 0.43
C LEU A 301 6.00 -0.07 0.81
N GLN A 302 5.28 -1.18 0.64
CA GLN A 302 5.78 -2.52 0.99
C GLN A 302 5.54 -3.50 -0.15
N LEU A 303 6.61 -4.16 -0.61
CA LEU A 303 6.52 -5.36 -1.43
C LEU A 303 6.58 -6.61 -0.54
N THR A 304 5.63 -7.53 -0.69
CA THR A 304 5.55 -8.80 0.05
C THR A 304 5.74 -9.99 -0.88
N GLY A 305 6.00 -11.19 -0.33
CA GLY A 305 6.04 -12.44 -1.08
C GLY A 305 7.26 -12.64 -2.02
N LEU A 306 8.20 -11.69 -2.05
CA LEU A 306 9.36 -11.77 -2.95
C LEU A 306 10.27 -12.96 -2.62
N THR A 307 10.78 -13.62 -3.65
CA THR A 307 11.80 -14.65 -3.56
C THR A 307 13.11 -14.11 -4.12
N LEU A 308 14.05 -13.75 -3.23
CA LEU A 308 15.35 -13.17 -3.57
C LEU A 308 16.48 -14.14 -3.18
N ALA A 309 17.58 -14.11 -3.94
CA ALA A 309 18.77 -14.92 -3.65
C ALA A 309 19.58 -14.34 -2.48
N ASP A 310 20.40 -15.15 -1.80
CA ASP A 310 21.33 -14.67 -0.76
C ASP A 310 22.44 -13.79 -1.35
N ALA A 311 22.98 -12.88 -0.53
CA ALA A 311 24.13 -12.01 -0.82
C ALA A 311 24.09 -11.28 -2.19
N THR A 312 22.90 -11.04 -2.75
CA THR A 312 22.70 -10.59 -4.13
C THR A 312 22.26 -9.13 -4.19
N ALA A 313 22.88 -8.33 -5.07
CA ALA A 313 22.49 -6.94 -5.25
C ALA A 313 21.17 -6.82 -6.04
N TYR A 314 20.20 -6.11 -5.47
CA TYR A 314 18.91 -5.79 -6.08
C TYR A 314 18.66 -4.28 -6.06
N ARG A 315 17.93 -3.79 -7.05
CA ARG A 315 17.47 -2.40 -7.17
C ARG A 315 15.94 -2.39 -7.15
N LEU A 316 15.38 -1.56 -6.28
CA LEU A 316 13.96 -1.28 -6.17
C LEU A 316 13.69 0.03 -6.91
N ASP A 317 12.88 -0.06 -7.95
CA ASP A 317 12.44 1.08 -8.78
C ASP A 317 10.99 1.43 -8.41
N ILE A 318 10.71 2.71 -8.20
CA ILE A 318 9.41 3.23 -7.73
C ILE A 318 8.98 4.41 -8.62
N ARG A 319 7.68 4.50 -8.92
CA ARG A 319 7.04 5.61 -9.64
C ARG A 319 5.64 5.86 -9.08
N SER A 320 5.10 7.07 -9.18
CA SER A 320 3.67 7.28 -8.97
C SER A 320 2.87 6.94 -10.22
N ARG A 321 1.56 6.79 -10.04
CA ARG A 321 0.55 6.83 -11.08
C ARG A 321 -0.60 7.72 -10.61
N ASP A 322 -1.13 8.53 -11.52
CA ASP A 322 -2.36 9.30 -11.34
C ASP A 322 -3.61 8.47 -11.71
N LYS A 323 -4.79 9.09 -11.69
CA LYS A 323 -6.05 8.45 -12.11
C LYS A 323 -6.14 8.29 -13.63
N ALA A 324 -5.63 9.19 -14.47
CA ALA A 324 -5.61 9.00 -15.94
C ALA A 324 -4.63 7.89 -16.40
N GLY A 325 -3.80 7.39 -15.49
CA GLY A 325 -2.87 6.28 -15.70
C GLY A 325 -1.50 6.72 -16.21
N ASN A 326 -1.17 8.03 -16.19
CA ASN A 326 0.20 8.46 -16.47
C ASN A 326 1.10 8.12 -15.29
N VAL A 327 2.40 7.97 -15.56
CA VAL A 327 3.38 7.50 -14.58
C VAL A 327 4.57 8.43 -14.50
N SER A 328 5.06 8.67 -13.28
CA SER A 328 6.23 9.51 -13.07
C SER A 328 7.50 8.89 -13.67
N ALA A 329 8.55 9.70 -13.80
CA ALA A 329 9.91 9.17 -13.90
C ALA A 329 10.25 8.33 -12.64
N VAL A 330 11.20 7.41 -12.80
CA VAL A 330 11.53 6.40 -11.79
C VAL A 330 12.51 6.95 -10.76
N SER A 331 12.23 6.66 -9.49
CA SER A 331 13.11 6.83 -8.34
C SER A 331 13.61 5.46 -7.88
N SER A 332 14.90 5.33 -7.55
CA SER A 332 15.52 4.00 -7.33
C SER A 332 16.42 3.95 -6.09
N VAL A 333 16.45 2.78 -5.45
CA VAL A 333 17.43 2.42 -4.40
C VAL A 333 18.04 1.04 -4.69
N THR A 334 19.31 0.84 -4.34
CA THR A 334 20.00 -0.45 -4.40
C THR A 334 20.26 -0.98 -2.99
N TRP A 335 20.03 -2.27 -2.76
CA TRP A 335 20.42 -2.99 -1.54
C TRP A 335 20.98 -4.37 -1.87
N THR A 336 21.53 -5.06 -0.87
CA THR A 336 21.95 -6.46 -1.00
C THR A 336 21.00 -7.32 -0.17
N SER A 337 20.32 -8.28 -0.81
CA SER A 337 19.45 -9.23 -0.13
C SER A 337 20.28 -10.28 0.63
N SER A 338 19.66 -10.89 1.65
CA SER A 338 20.17 -12.09 2.32
C SER A 338 19.03 -12.84 3.02
N LEU A 339 19.28 -14.09 3.38
CA LEU A 339 18.32 -15.02 4.00
C LEU A 339 18.34 -14.99 5.55
N VAL A 340 19.10 -14.06 6.17
CA VAL A 340 19.55 -14.22 7.57
C VAL A 340 19.37 -12.98 8.48
N PRO A 341 18.13 -12.53 8.76
CA PRO A 341 17.83 -11.65 9.88
C PRO A 341 17.57 -12.46 11.18
N PHE A 342 18.54 -13.28 11.65
CA PHE A 342 18.43 -13.88 12.98
C PHE A 342 19.06 -13.00 14.06
N TYR A 343 18.47 -13.05 15.25
CA TYR A 343 19.05 -12.54 16.49
C TYR A 343 19.35 -13.74 17.39
N VAL A 344 20.63 -13.96 17.67
CA VAL A 344 21.03 -14.73 18.84
C VAL A 344 21.13 -13.72 19.99
N LYS A 345 20.48 -14.00 21.12
CA LYS A 345 20.64 -13.21 22.35
C LYS A 345 22.10 -13.28 22.77
N SER A 346 22.82 -12.19 22.51
CA SER A 346 24.26 -12.19 22.30
C SER A 346 25.02 -12.25 23.63
N LEU A 347 24.44 -11.82 24.74
CA LEU A 347 25.02 -11.92 26.08
C LEU A 347 24.07 -12.65 27.05
N GLN A 348 24.57 -13.72 27.66
CA GLN A 348 23.90 -14.48 28.70
C GLN A 348 24.84 -14.60 29.91
N ASN A 349 24.38 -14.24 31.11
CA ASN A 349 25.08 -14.54 32.36
C ASN A 349 24.86 -16.02 32.71
N ALA A 350 25.94 -16.75 32.97
CA ALA A 350 25.89 -18.16 33.34
C ALA A 350 26.62 -18.45 34.64
N THR A 351 26.20 -19.51 35.34
CA THR A 351 26.99 -20.14 36.40
C THR A 351 28.35 -20.58 35.81
N PRO A 352 29.49 -20.47 36.52
CA PRO A 352 30.77 -20.95 36.02
C PRO A 352 30.80 -22.45 35.73
N SER A 353 31.47 -22.84 34.63
CA SER A 353 31.76 -24.24 34.25
C SER A 353 30.52 -25.16 34.03
N THR A 354 29.37 -24.63 33.60
CA THR A 354 28.15 -25.39 33.30
C THR A 354 27.82 -25.40 31.80
N GLU A 355 27.25 -26.48 31.25
CA GLU A 355 26.70 -26.43 29.88
C GLU A 355 25.47 -25.50 29.87
N PHE A 356 25.49 -24.52 28.97
CA PHE A 356 24.48 -23.50 28.78
C PHE A 356 23.93 -23.58 27.35
N GLU A 357 22.61 -23.62 27.20
CA GLU A 357 21.90 -23.64 25.92
C GLU A 357 21.14 -22.32 25.70
N SER A 358 21.20 -21.78 24.48
CA SER A 358 20.54 -20.53 24.12
C SER A 358 19.04 -20.69 23.96
N ASP A 359 18.32 -19.57 24.06
CA ASP A 359 17.01 -19.43 23.42
C ASP A 359 17.11 -19.84 21.93
N SER A 360 16.14 -20.59 21.41
CA SER A 360 16.14 -21.04 20.01
C SER A 360 15.72 -19.93 19.05
N PHE A 361 16.31 -19.89 17.86
CA PHE A 361 16.07 -18.86 16.83
C PHE A 361 15.71 -19.49 15.47
N THR A 362 14.68 -18.96 14.81
CA THR A 362 14.20 -19.46 13.51
C THR A 362 14.82 -18.68 12.35
N LEU A 363 15.29 -19.38 11.32
CA LEU A 363 15.70 -18.76 10.05
C LEU A 363 14.46 -18.26 9.31
N THR A 364 14.46 -16.97 8.94
CA THR A 364 13.30 -16.33 8.33
C THR A 364 13.68 -15.54 7.08
N GLY A 365 12.97 -15.81 5.98
CA GLY A 365 13.04 -15.03 4.75
C GLY A 365 13.76 -15.70 3.56
N GLY A 366 13.16 -15.56 2.38
CA GLY A 366 13.69 -16.03 1.10
C GLY A 366 13.54 -17.53 0.87
N ALA A 367 14.36 -18.09 -0.04
CA ALA A 367 14.36 -19.50 -0.38
C ALA A 367 15.78 -20.03 -0.60
N GLY A 368 16.06 -21.22 -0.09
CA GLY A 368 17.37 -21.87 -0.18
C GLY A 368 17.81 -22.49 1.15
N SER A 369 19.08 -22.88 1.21
CA SER A 369 19.74 -23.39 2.41
C SER A 369 21.01 -22.60 2.70
N VAL A 370 21.29 -22.39 3.99
CA VAL A 370 22.47 -21.67 4.48
C VAL A 370 23.26 -22.59 5.40
N ASN A 371 24.60 -22.56 5.27
CA ASN A 371 25.48 -23.25 6.20
C ASN A 371 25.71 -22.37 7.42
N VAL A 372 25.22 -22.82 8.58
CA VAL A 372 25.45 -22.19 9.89
C VAL A 372 26.66 -22.86 10.55
N THR A 373 27.60 -22.06 11.05
CA THR A 373 28.81 -22.50 11.75
C THR A 373 29.04 -21.69 13.02
N VAL A 374 29.74 -22.28 13.99
CA VAL A 374 30.09 -21.64 15.26
C VAL A 374 31.57 -21.86 15.62
N THR A 375 32.12 -21.03 16.51
CA THR A 375 33.54 -21.09 16.91
C THR A 375 33.70 -21.33 18.42
N ASN A 376 34.95 -21.34 18.91
CA ASN A 376 35.31 -21.20 20.33
C ASN A 376 34.46 -22.02 21.33
N GLY A 377 34.39 -23.33 21.12
CA GLY A 377 33.74 -24.27 22.05
C GLY A 377 32.21 -24.31 22.01
N ALA A 378 31.57 -23.43 21.25
CA ALA A 378 30.14 -23.49 20.98
C ALA A 378 29.78 -24.70 20.09
N LYS A 379 28.50 -25.04 20.09
CA LYS A 379 27.86 -26.08 19.29
C LYS A 379 26.54 -25.53 18.74
N VAL A 380 26.09 -26.04 17.60
CA VAL A 380 24.83 -25.64 16.94
C VAL A 380 24.04 -26.86 16.45
N CYS A 381 22.72 -26.76 16.45
CA CYS A 381 21.79 -27.79 15.98
C CYS A 381 20.61 -27.17 15.24
N ILE A 382 19.89 -27.98 14.45
CA ILE A 382 18.49 -27.71 14.07
C ILE A 382 17.60 -28.48 15.05
N SER A 383 16.49 -27.86 15.45
CA SER A 383 15.47 -28.41 16.34
C SER A 383 14.55 -29.39 15.60
N PRO A 384 14.21 -30.56 16.17
CA PRO A 384 14.60 -31.05 17.50
C PRO A 384 16.08 -31.48 17.56
N CYS A 385 16.82 -30.93 18.52
CA CYS A 385 18.29 -30.97 18.60
C CYS A 385 18.88 -32.32 19.06
N ALA A 386 18.59 -33.38 18.29
CA ALA A 386 19.16 -34.72 18.48
C ALA A 386 20.66 -34.79 18.16
N ASN A 387 21.15 -33.95 17.25
CA ASN A 387 22.55 -33.88 16.84
C ASN A 387 23.07 -32.44 16.95
N TRP A 388 24.28 -32.29 17.50
CA TRP A 388 24.95 -31.01 17.72
C TRP A 388 26.27 -30.97 16.98
N ALA A 389 26.40 -30.09 15.98
CA ALA A 389 27.69 -29.81 15.34
C ALA A 389 28.57 -29.01 16.31
N ALA A 390 29.82 -29.43 16.49
CA ALA A 390 30.80 -28.72 17.31
C ALA A 390 31.37 -27.48 16.60
N ALA A 391 32.11 -26.65 17.33
CA ALA A 391 32.85 -25.51 16.78
C ALA A 391 33.73 -25.92 15.57
N GLY A 392 33.66 -25.15 14.49
CA GLY A 392 34.28 -25.48 13.20
C GLY A 392 33.52 -26.51 12.35
N GLY A 393 32.43 -27.08 12.87
CA GLY A 393 31.47 -27.87 12.12
C GLY A 393 30.33 -27.02 11.55
N ASN A 394 29.64 -27.58 10.56
CA ASN A 394 28.59 -26.90 9.80
C ASN A 394 27.25 -27.61 9.97
N VAL A 395 26.16 -26.84 10.03
CA VAL A 395 24.79 -27.33 9.90
C VAL A 395 24.14 -26.61 8.72
N THR A 396 23.69 -27.37 7.71
CA THR A 396 22.94 -26.82 6.57
C THR A 396 21.48 -26.69 6.97
N ALA A 397 21.00 -25.46 7.14
CA ALA A 397 19.65 -25.14 7.57
C ALA A 397 18.87 -24.39 6.49
N THR A 398 17.55 -24.53 6.50
CA THR A 398 16.61 -23.96 5.51
C THR A 398 15.70 -22.91 6.14
N VAL A 399 15.05 -22.11 5.31
CA VAL A 399 14.11 -21.08 5.79
C VAL A 399 12.91 -21.74 6.47
N GLY A 400 12.68 -21.41 7.74
CA GLY A 400 11.72 -22.08 8.63
C GLY A 400 12.36 -23.02 9.66
N ASP A 401 13.61 -23.46 9.46
CA ASP A 401 14.32 -24.24 10.48
C ASP A 401 14.61 -23.39 11.71
N THR A 402 14.47 -24.00 12.88
CA THR A 402 14.76 -23.39 14.17
C THR A 402 16.03 -24.00 14.75
N LEU A 403 17.00 -23.17 15.14
CA LEU A 403 18.30 -23.58 15.65
C LEU A 403 18.46 -23.21 17.13
N SER A 404 19.30 -23.97 17.84
CA SER A 404 19.78 -23.62 19.19
C SER A 404 21.32 -23.64 19.20
N LEU A 405 21.92 -22.85 20.09
CA LEU A 405 23.35 -22.90 20.39
C LEU A 405 23.59 -23.48 21.79
N LYS A 406 24.70 -24.17 22.01
CA LYS A 406 25.16 -24.46 23.38
C LYS A 406 26.66 -24.47 23.53
N ALA A 407 27.15 -24.12 24.71
CA ALA A 407 28.56 -24.15 25.09
C ALA A 407 28.69 -24.43 26.59
N PHE A 408 29.88 -24.78 27.06
CA PHE A 408 30.18 -24.65 28.49
C PHE A 408 30.56 -23.20 28.78
N SER A 409 29.97 -22.63 29.84
CA SER A 409 30.43 -21.34 30.37
C SER A 409 31.89 -21.44 30.83
N PRO A 410 32.67 -20.36 30.76
CA PRO A 410 34.06 -20.37 31.23
C PRO A 410 34.10 -20.53 32.77
N ALA A 411 35.28 -20.81 33.30
CA ALA A 411 35.49 -20.78 34.76
C ALA A 411 35.54 -19.33 35.31
N SER A 412 35.89 -18.36 34.46
CA SER A 412 35.92 -16.93 34.75
C SER A 412 35.91 -16.12 33.44
N GLY A 413 35.27 -14.95 33.42
CA GLY A 413 35.30 -14.02 32.28
C GLY A 413 34.26 -14.33 31.19
N THR A 414 34.54 -13.88 29.97
CA THR A 414 33.63 -13.94 28.82
C THR A 414 34.10 -14.96 27.77
N LEU A 415 33.35 -16.05 27.56
CA LEU A 415 33.49 -16.86 26.34
C LEU A 415 32.87 -16.10 25.17
N THR A 416 33.58 -16.00 24.05
CA THR A 416 33.10 -15.32 22.84
C THR A 416 33.17 -16.25 21.64
N SER A 417 32.03 -16.65 21.10
CA SER A 417 31.87 -17.39 19.85
C SER A 417 31.41 -16.46 18.72
N THR A 418 31.87 -16.72 17.51
CA THR A 418 31.24 -16.20 16.28
C THR A 418 30.14 -17.18 15.87
N VAL A 419 29.02 -16.68 15.36
CA VAL A 419 27.97 -17.47 14.70
C VAL A 419 27.88 -16.94 13.27
N THR A 420 28.24 -17.76 12.30
CA THR A 420 28.27 -17.39 10.88
C THR A 420 27.20 -18.18 10.13
N ALA A 421 26.48 -17.53 9.24
CA ALA A 421 25.48 -18.15 8.37
C ALA A 421 25.52 -17.47 6.99
N GLY A 422 26.11 -18.15 6.02
CA GLY A 422 26.33 -17.56 4.69
C GLY A 422 27.27 -16.35 4.78
N SER A 423 26.81 -15.19 4.30
CA SER A 423 27.53 -13.92 4.46
C SER A 423 27.31 -13.21 5.79
N TYR A 424 26.33 -13.61 6.60
CA TYR A 424 26.06 -13.01 7.91
C TYR A 424 27.00 -13.59 8.97
N ALA A 425 27.57 -12.73 9.82
CA ALA A 425 28.32 -13.14 11.00
C ALA A 425 27.91 -12.26 12.18
N THR A 426 27.62 -12.89 13.31
CA THR A 426 27.35 -12.22 14.58
C THR A 426 28.16 -12.86 15.71
N THR A 427 28.10 -12.28 16.89
CA THR A 427 28.79 -12.76 18.08
C THR A 427 27.78 -13.33 19.08
N TRP A 428 28.14 -14.44 19.72
CA TRP A 428 27.44 -15.00 20.87
C TRP A 428 28.43 -15.14 22.02
N LYS A 429 28.08 -14.59 23.17
CA LYS A 429 28.93 -14.47 24.34
C LYS A 429 28.23 -15.04 25.58
N ILE A 430 29.01 -15.72 26.41
CA ILE A 430 28.58 -16.20 27.74
C ILE A 430 29.55 -15.63 28.76
N SER A 431 29.04 -14.90 29.74
CA SER A 431 29.87 -14.31 30.80
C SER A 431 29.58 -14.94 32.15
N THR A 432 30.61 -15.02 32.98
CA THR A 432 30.51 -15.33 34.42
C THR A 432 31.01 -14.18 35.29
N THR A 433 31.21 -13.01 34.70
CA THR A 433 31.57 -11.74 35.34
C THR A 433 30.60 -10.65 34.89
N ASP A 434 30.46 -9.58 35.67
CA ASP A 434 29.63 -8.45 35.25
C ASP A 434 30.13 -7.86 33.92
N LEU A 435 29.16 -7.59 33.05
CA LEU A 435 29.38 -7.13 31.67
C LEU A 435 29.30 -5.60 31.53
N CYS A 436 28.85 -4.92 32.58
CA CYS A 436 28.70 -3.47 32.61
C CYS A 436 29.38 -2.89 33.86
N PRO A 437 29.84 -1.63 33.80
CA PRO A 437 30.36 -0.93 34.97
C PRO A 437 29.35 -0.88 36.13
N ALA A 438 29.83 -0.63 37.34
CA ALA A 438 28.98 -0.45 38.51
C ALA A 438 27.90 0.62 38.25
N ASN A 439 26.66 0.34 38.66
CA ASN A 439 25.46 1.14 38.37
C ASN A 439 25.09 1.30 36.88
N TYR A 440 25.65 0.50 35.97
CA TYR A 440 25.14 0.33 34.61
C TYR A 440 24.48 -1.05 34.47
N VAL A 441 23.38 -1.12 33.72
CA VAL A 441 22.71 -2.37 33.36
C VAL A 441 22.94 -2.71 31.89
N LEU A 442 22.99 -3.99 31.58
CA LEU A 442 23.04 -4.47 30.22
C LEU A 442 21.67 -4.28 29.56
N VAL A 443 21.62 -3.56 28.45
CA VAL A 443 20.45 -3.45 27.58
C VAL A 443 20.54 -4.55 26.53
N PRO A 444 19.55 -5.47 26.46
CA PRO A 444 19.50 -6.47 25.39
C PRO A 444 19.34 -5.80 24.02
N GLY A 445 20.04 -6.31 23.00
CA GLY A 445 19.94 -5.81 21.64
C GLY A 445 18.56 -6.05 21.01
N GLU A 446 18.34 -5.44 19.84
CA GLU A 446 17.04 -5.44 19.16
C GLU A 446 17.11 -6.16 17.80
N ASN A 447 16.15 -7.04 17.53
CA ASN A 447 16.13 -7.85 16.33
C ASN A 447 16.04 -6.98 15.06
N GLY A 448 17.10 -7.02 14.23
CA GLY A 448 17.12 -6.41 12.91
C GLY A 448 17.67 -4.98 12.81
N THR A 449 17.96 -4.29 13.92
CA THR A 449 18.43 -2.87 13.89
C THR A 449 19.93 -2.69 13.77
N ARG A 450 20.72 -3.78 13.87
CA ARG A 450 22.18 -3.74 14.14
C ARG A 450 22.57 -3.12 15.49
N GLN A 451 21.61 -2.67 16.30
CA GLN A 451 21.87 -2.21 17.66
C GLN A 451 22.17 -3.40 18.56
N GLY A 452 23.45 -3.74 18.63
CA GLY A 452 23.97 -4.70 19.59
C GLY A 452 23.77 -4.23 21.03
N GLU A 453 23.98 -5.17 21.95
CA GLU A 453 23.86 -4.95 23.40
C GLU A 453 24.84 -3.88 23.87
N PHE A 454 24.40 -3.06 24.82
CA PHE A 454 25.19 -1.95 25.37
C PHE A 454 24.87 -1.76 26.84
N CYS A 455 25.79 -1.11 27.57
CA CYS A 455 25.58 -0.78 28.96
C CYS A 455 24.91 0.60 29.07
N LEU A 456 23.83 0.69 29.85
CA LEU A 456 23.11 1.94 30.12
C LEU A 456 23.08 2.21 31.62
N ALA A 457 23.32 3.46 32.01
CA ALA A 457 23.26 3.88 33.40
C ALA A 457 21.90 3.59 34.04
N LYS A 458 21.91 2.92 35.21
CA LYS A 458 20.71 2.42 35.90
C LYS A 458 19.77 3.55 36.33
N TYR A 459 20.37 4.65 36.78
CA TYR A 459 19.72 5.90 37.19
C TYR A 459 20.19 7.04 36.27
N GLU A 460 19.46 8.14 36.21
CA GLU A 460 19.89 9.38 35.54
C GLU A 460 21.23 9.85 36.12
N MET A 461 22.02 10.57 35.32
CA MET A 461 23.29 11.13 35.75
C MET A 461 23.08 12.19 36.84
N LYS A 462 23.95 12.15 37.85
CA LYS A 462 24.00 13.06 39.00
C LYS A 462 25.44 13.57 39.13
N ILE A 463 25.66 14.59 39.95
CA ILE A 463 27.03 15.10 40.20
C ILE A 463 27.72 14.17 41.21
N ALA A 464 28.91 13.69 40.86
CA ALA A 464 29.73 12.88 41.75
C ALA A 464 29.99 13.62 43.07
N GLY A 465 29.54 13.04 44.18
CA GLY A 465 29.65 13.64 45.52
C GLY A 465 28.62 14.73 45.90
N ASP A 466 27.78 15.25 45.00
CA ASP A 466 26.78 16.30 45.32
C ASP A 466 25.34 15.79 45.14
N ALA A 467 24.48 16.05 46.11
CA ALA A 467 23.07 15.62 46.12
C ALA A 467 22.15 16.56 45.32
N ASP A 468 22.53 17.83 45.13
CA ASP A 468 21.76 18.75 44.31
C ASP A 468 22.20 18.71 42.84
N GLY A 469 21.34 18.17 41.99
CA GLY A 469 21.53 18.18 40.54
C GLY A 469 21.06 19.48 39.86
N TYR A 470 20.48 20.45 40.59
CA TYR A 470 20.08 21.76 40.07
C TYR A 470 21.28 22.74 39.94
N GLN A 471 22.40 22.24 39.41
CA GLN A 471 23.67 22.95 39.35
C GLN A 471 24.14 23.09 37.90
N ALA A 472 24.32 24.33 37.45
CA ALA A 472 24.76 24.65 36.09
C ALA A 472 26.10 23.97 35.75
N TYR A 473 26.27 23.61 34.46
CA TYR A 473 27.45 22.88 33.99
C TYR A 473 28.78 23.52 34.43
N ASN A 474 29.62 22.70 35.07
CA ASN A 474 31.01 23.00 35.37
C ASN A 474 31.86 21.82 34.91
N VAL A 475 32.94 22.09 34.15
CA VAL A 475 33.89 21.09 33.64
C VAL A 475 34.62 20.31 34.75
N SER A 476 34.54 20.77 36.00
CA SER A 476 35.09 20.12 37.18
C SER A 476 34.15 19.07 37.80
N PHE A 477 32.87 19.04 37.38
CA PHE A 477 31.90 18.05 37.85
C PHE A 477 32.02 16.77 37.01
N VAL A 478 31.95 15.62 37.69
CA VAL A 478 31.97 14.29 37.07
C VAL A 478 30.56 13.70 37.15
N ALA A 479 30.10 13.09 36.05
CA ALA A 479 28.79 12.45 36.02
C ALA A 479 28.82 11.09 36.73
N GLU A 480 27.83 10.82 37.58
CA GLU A 480 27.70 9.56 38.33
C GLU A 480 26.27 9.00 38.18
N SER A 481 26.14 7.73 37.78
CA SER A 481 24.86 7.03 37.93
C SER A 481 24.77 6.46 39.34
N ARG A 482 23.84 6.97 40.13
CA ARG A 482 23.52 6.47 41.48
C ARG A 482 22.06 6.78 41.85
N ALA A 483 21.59 6.14 42.91
CA ALA A 483 20.22 6.26 43.39
C ALA A 483 19.93 7.61 44.09
N SER A 484 20.83 8.03 45.00
CA SER A 484 20.69 9.24 45.82
C SER A 484 21.17 10.53 45.14
N GLY A 485 20.66 11.67 45.59
CA GLY A 485 20.72 12.95 44.89
C GLY A 485 19.66 13.08 43.78
N THR A 486 19.46 14.29 43.29
CA THR A 486 18.58 14.57 42.14
C THR A 486 19.35 14.55 40.81
N PRO A 487 18.68 14.36 39.65
CA PRO A 487 19.32 14.37 38.33
C PRO A 487 20.05 15.68 38.03
N TRP A 488 21.24 15.59 37.44
CA TRP A 488 22.05 16.73 37.01
C TRP A 488 21.41 17.38 35.78
N ARG A 489 21.00 18.65 35.95
CA ARG A 489 20.23 19.48 35.01
C ARG A 489 20.98 20.80 34.77
N LEU A 490 20.38 21.76 34.06
CA LEU A 490 21.04 23.02 33.65
C LEU A 490 22.30 22.79 32.79
N LEU A 491 22.26 21.79 31.92
CA LEU A 491 23.22 21.55 30.82
C LEU A 491 22.52 21.62 29.46
N ASN A 492 23.30 21.80 28.39
CA ASN A 492 22.87 21.56 27.01
C ASN A 492 23.36 20.20 26.49
N VAL A 493 22.89 19.77 25.31
CA VAL A 493 23.19 18.43 24.77
C VAL A 493 24.70 18.21 24.55
N ASP A 494 25.44 19.22 24.10
CA ASP A 494 26.89 19.10 23.89
C ASP A 494 27.67 19.00 25.22
N GLN A 495 27.19 19.65 26.28
CA GLN A 495 27.71 19.48 27.64
C GLN A 495 27.35 18.09 28.20
N MET A 496 26.14 17.57 27.97
CA MET A 496 25.75 16.20 28.35
C MET A 496 26.64 15.15 27.69
N ILE A 497 26.92 15.31 26.38
CA ILE A 497 27.88 14.48 25.63
C ILE A 497 29.27 14.55 26.26
N THR A 498 29.77 15.77 26.51
CA THR A 498 31.10 16.00 27.12
C THR A 498 31.20 15.32 28.50
N SER A 499 30.19 15.48 29.35
CA SER A 499 30.12 14.87 30.70
C SER A 499 30.09 13.35 30.66
N CYS A 500 29.48 12.73 29.65
CA CYS A 500 29.53 11.28 29.47
C CYS A 500 30.88 10.80 28.94
N GLN A 501 31.44 11.47 27.94
CA GLN A 501 32.73 11.07 27.33
C GLN A 501 33.90 11.27 28.30
N ALA A 502 33.78 12.20 29.26
CA ALA A 502 34.73 12.37 30.36
C ALA A 502 34.86 11.16 31.31
N LEU A 503 33.90 10.22 31.30
CA LEU A 503 33.94 9.00 32.11
C LEU A 503 34.94 7.96 31.60
N GLY A 504 35.36 8.06 30.33
CA GLY A 504 36.41 7.23 29.75
C GLY A 504 36.13 6.78 28.31
N ALA A 505 37.09 6.08 27.73
CA ALA A 505 36.97 5.56 26.36
C ALA A 505 35.76 4.63 26.21
N GLY A 506 34.91 4.91 25.23
CA GLY A 506 33.70 4.13 24.94
C GLY A 506 32.45 4.54 25.72
N TYR A 507 32.55 5.46 26.69
CA TYR A 507 31.39 6.12 27.27
C TYR A 507 30.92 7.24 26.33
N ASP A 508 29.61 7.45 26.26
CA ASP A 508 28.99 8.47 25.42
C ASP A 508 27.59 8.82 25.94
N LEU A 509 26.97 9.88 25.42
CA LEU A 509 25.54 10.09 25.64
C LEU A 509 24.74 9.05 24.83
N ILE A 510 23.62 8.59 25.41
CA ILE A 510 22.72 7.66 24.73
C ILE A 510 22.22 8.23 23.39
N SER A 511 22.12 7.40 22.35
CA SER A 511 21.49 7.79 21.08
C SER A 511 19.96 7.63 21.12
N ASN A 512 19.26 8.29 20.21
CA ASN A 512 17.82 8.10 19.99
C ASN A 512 17.52 6.63 19.64
N THR A 513 18.37 5.97 18.84
CA THR A 513 18.23 4.54 18.53
C THR A 513 18.34 3.69 19.81
N GLN A 514 19.38 3.90 20.61
CA GLN A 514 19.61 3.21 21.87
C GLN A 514 18.48 3.42 22.87
N TRP A 515 18.03 4.68 23.08
CA TRP A 515 16.89 5.03 23.94
C TRP A 515 15.67 4.17 23.63
N ASN A 516 15.34 4.11 22.35
CA ASN A 516 14.13 3.48 21.90
C ASN A 516 14.22 1.94 21.93
N THR A 517 15.38 1.35 21.63
CA THR A 517 15.65 -0.07 21.89
C THR A 517 15.33 -0.42 23.34
N VAL A 518 15.72 0.43 24.29
CA VAL A 518 15.37 0.27 25.72
C VAL A 518 13.86 0.39 25.95
N ALA A 519 13.23 1.47 25.48
CA ALA A 519 11.80 1.74 25.63
C ALA A 519 10.90 0.60 25.09
N ARG A 520 11.38 -0.12 24.07
CA ARG A 520 10.69 -1.27 23.45
C ARG A 520 10.97 -2.59 24.14
N ASN A 521 12.20 -2.79 24.59
CA ASN A 521 12.50 -3.90 25.47
C ASN A 521 11.61 -3.84 26.72
N ILE A 522 11.42 -2.63 27.27
CA ILE A 522 10.44 -2.30 28.32
C ILE A 522 9.00 -2.58 27.88
N SER A 523 8.53 -2.06 26.75
CA SER A 523 7.13 -2.23 26.31
C SER A 523 6.79 -3.67 25.91
N ALA A 524 7.77 -4.51 25.61
CA ALA A 524 7.58 -5.94 25.40
C ALA A 524 7.42 -6.76 26.70
N GLN A 525 7.77 -6.22 27.89
CA GLN A 525 7.65 -6.98 29.14
C GLN A 525 6.27 -6.78 29.80
N ALA A 526 5.53 -7.88 29.95
CA ALA A 526 4.28 -7.95 30.71
C ALA A 526 4.36 -7.26 32.09
N SER A 527 5.50 -7.37 32.78
CA SER A 527 5.73 -6.77 34.11
C SER A 527 5.78 -5.24 34.15
N ASN A 528 5.80 -4.55 33.00
CA ASN A 528 5.77 -3.09 32.92
C ASN A 528 4.39 -2.56 32.51
N TRP A 529 3.46 -3.44 32.14
CA TRP A 529 2.08 -3.08 31.81
C TRP A 529 1.20 -3.17 33.04
N SER A 530 0.28 -2.21 33.18
CA SER A 530 -0.58 -2.11 34.34
C SER A 530 -1.44 -3.37 34.52
N SER A 531 -1.97 -3.93 33.44
CA SER A 531 -2.77 -5.16 33.47
C SER A 531 -1.97 -6.45 33.71
N GLY A 532 -0.63 -6.41 33.66
CA GLY A 532 0.21 -7.60 33.49
C GLY A 532 0.14 -8.24 32.09
N ILE A 533 -0.53 -7.60 31.13
CA ILE A 533 -0.71 -8.07 29.75
C ILE A 533 -0.22 -6.98 28.78
N VAL A 534 0.71 -7.34 27.90
CA VAL A 534 1.27 -6.42 26.90
C VAL A 534 0.19 -5.89 25.96
N GLY A 535 0.12 -4.57 25.78
CA GLY A 535 -0.90 -3.89 24.96
C GLY A 535 -2.21 -3.58 25.68
N THR A 536 -2.38 -4.01 26.94
CA THR A 536 -3.62 -3.82 27.71
C THR A 536 -3.40 -2.93 28.92
N GLY A 537 -4.18 -1.86 29.05
CA GLY A 537 -4.01 -0.87 30.11
C GLY A 537 -2.94 0.16 29.74
N GLN A 538 -1.99 0.40 30.65
CA GLN A 538 -0.98 1.45 30.54
C GLN A 538 0.43 0.86 30.71
N LEU A 539 1.39 1.32 29.93
CA LEU A 539 2.80 1.12 30.18
C LEU A 539 3.25 2.04 31.32
N ASN A 540 4.21 1.59 32.13
CA ASN A 540 4.70 2.36 33.26
C ASN A 540 5.35 3.71 32.84
N GLN A 541 4.89 4.82 33.42
CA GLN A 541 5.36 6.18 33.11
C GLN A 541 6.49 6.69 34.00
N GLY A 542 6.89 5.99 35.07
CA GLY A 542 8.02 6.41 35.93
C GLY A 542 7.63 7.46 36.98
N ASN A 543 8.52 8.42 37.29
CA ASN A 543 8.37 9.33 38.43
C ASN A 543 7.33 10.44 38.25
N ARG A 544 6.04 10.07 38.24
CA ARG A 544 4.92 10.99 37.99
C ARG A 544 4.57 11.91 39.19
N SER A 545 5.58 12.35 39.95
CA SER A 545 5.49 13.27 41.09
C SER A 545 5.34 14.72 40.63
N ASN A 546 4.08 15.17 40.53
CA ASN A 546 3.60 16.40 39.90
C ASN A 546 4.17 17.78 40.35
N SER A 547 5.28 17.82 41.09
CA SER A 547 5.99 19.07 41.45
C SER A 547 7.51 18.96 41.68
N SER A 548 8.10 17.75 41.78
CA SER A 548 9.47 17.55 42.27
C SER A 548 10.22 16.42 41.58
N GLN A 549 11.55 16.56 41.50
CA GLN A 549 12.50 15.47 41.25
C GLN A 549 12.75 14.72 42.57
N GLU A 550 12.62 13.40 42.58
CA GLU A 550 12.69 12.57 43.79
C GLU A 550 13.89 11.61 43.73
N GLU A 551 14.54 11.32 44.85
CA GLU A 551 15.63 10.33 44.89
C GLU A 551 15.11 8.91 44.61
N ALA A 552 15.91 8.10 43.89
CA ALA A 552 15.61 6.69 43.62
C ALA A 552 16.09 5.78 44.75
N SER A 553 15.62 4.52 44.82
CA SER A 553 16.15 3.53 45.78
C SER A 553 17.27 2.68 45.17
N VAL A 554 18.18 2.22 46.03
CA VAL A 554 19.15 1.16 45.70
C VAL A 554 18.49 -0.23 45.59
N ASN A 555 17.26 -0.39 46.09
CA ASN A 555 16.51 -1.64 46.13
C ASN A 555 15.41 -1.65 45.06
N ASP A 556 15.50 -2.52 44.05
CA ASP A 556 14.54 -2.58 42.94
C ASP A 556 13.12 -3.04 43.35
N ALA A 557 12.96 -3.59 44.57
CA ALA A 557 11.64 -3.89 45.14
C ALA A 557 10.91 -2.64 45.69
N GLU A 558 11.62 -1.54 45.92
CA GLU A 558 11.10 -0.27 46.46
C GLU A 558 10.58 0.67 45.36
N ALA A 559 10.07 0.12 44.26
CA ALA A 559 9.71 0.82 43.03
C ALA A 559 8.60 1.90 43.12
N CYS A 560 8.18 2.29 44.32
CA CYS A 560 7.15 3.29 44.61
C CYS A 560 7.58 4.28 45.73
N VAL A 561 8.88 4.40 46.04
CA VAL A 561 9.37 5.32 47.08
C VAL A 561 9.29 6.79 46.68
N ASN A 562 9.19 7.65 47.70
CA ASN A 562 9.22 9.12 47.63
C ASN A 562 8.05 9.73 46.83
N LEU A 563 6.96 8.98 46.64
CA LEU A 563 5.72 9.49 46.05
C LEU A 563 4.91 10.33 47.05
N SER A 564 4.38 11.46 46.60
CA SER A 564 3.55 12.36 47.41
C SER A 564 2.35 11.62 48.05
N GLY A 565 2.33 11.57 49.39
CA GLY A 565 1.31 10.85 50.16
C GLY A 565 1.78 9.52 50.77
N PHE A 566 3.00 9.06 50.45
CA PHE A 566 3.61 7.88 51.06
C PHE A 566 4.88 8.24 51.84
N THR A 567 4.90 7.99 53.14
CA THR A 567 6.08 8.23 53.99
C THR A 567 7.09 7.09 53.84
N TYR A 568 8.37 7.43 53.63
CA TYR A 568 9.45 6.44 53.63
C TYR A 568 9.76 5.94 55.07
N PRO A 569 10.08 4.64 55.28
CA PRO A 569 10.05 3.55 54.30
C PRO A 569 8.63 3.00 54.12
N ALA A 570 8.13 3.04 52.89
CA ALA A 570 6.90 2.36 52.52
C ALA A 570 7.18 0.86 52.40
N ALA A 571 6.50 0.02 53.19
CA ALA A 571 6.60 -1.43 53.05
C ALA A 571 6.11 -1.85 51.66
N SER A 572 6.77 -2.84 51.03
CA SER A 572 6.44 -3.27 49.66
C SER A 572 4.96 -3.66 49.45
N ALA A 573 4.26 -4.03 50.52
CA ALA A 573 2.82 -4.33 50.53
C ALA A 573 1.89 -3.10 50.35
N THR A 574 2.37 -1.85 50.45
CA THR A 574 1.50 -0.65 50.31
C THR A 574 1.39 -0.13 48.87
N CYS A 575 2.23 -0.58 47.93
CA CYS A 575 2.06 -0.22 46.52
C CYS A 575 0.96 -1.10 45.88
N SER A 576 -0.29 -0.81 46.23
CA SER A 576 -1.47 -1.50 45.70
C SER A 576 -1.57 -1.32 44.19
N ASP A 577 -2.21 -2.28 43.50
CA ASP A 577 -2.37 -2.28 42.05
C ASP A 577 -2.71 -0.90 41.46
N THR A 578 -3.69 -0.18 41.99
CA THR A 578 -4.10 1.14 41.47
C THR A 578 -3.01 2.22 41.55
N VAL A 579 -2.05 2.11 42.46
CA VAL A 579 -0.91 3.05 42.59
C VAL A 579 0.29 2.53 41.80
N TRP A 580 0.60 1.24 41.96
CA TRP A 580 1.63 0.47 41.25
C TRP A 580 1.54 0.60 39.73
N ARG A 581 0.32 0.71 39.20
CA ARG A 581 0.04 0.78 37.76
C ARG A 581 0.37 2.14 37.12
N ASN A 582 0.46 3.22 37.91
CA ASN A 582 0.45 4.61 37.41
C ASN A 582 1.60 5.49 37.92
N PHE A 583 2.38 5.03 38.91
CA PHE A 583 3.44 5.82 39.58
C PHE A 583 4.71 5.00 39.88
N ARG A 584 4.89 3.85 39.22
CA ARG A 584 6.03 2.98 39.48
C ARG A 584 7.30 3.57 38.87
N ARG A 585 8.40 3.57 39.60
CA ARG A 585 9.66 4.20 39.20
C ARG A 585 10.65 3.26 38.49
N THR A 586 10.35 1.96 38.46
CA THR A 586 11.18 0.95 37.80
C THR A 586 10.63 0.46 36.48
N HIS A 587 11.50 0.32 35.48
CA HIS A 587 11.21 -0.35 34.21
C HIS A 587 12.10 -1.60 34.07
N LYS A 588 11.48 -2.76 33.81
CA LYS A 588 12.19 -4.05 33.73
C LYS A 588 12.49 -4.46 32.29
N LEU A 589 13.69 -4.96 32.04
CA LEU A 589 14.16 -5.46 30.74
C LEU A 589 14.00 -6.99 30.63
N SER A 590 14.07 -7.53 29.42
CA SER A 590 13.89 -8.94 29.08
C SER A 590 14.98 -9.87 29.63
N ASN A 591 16.15 -9.34 29.97
CA ASN A 591 17.21 -10.05 30.72
C ASN A 591 17.00 -10.01 32.24
N GLY A 592 15.93 -9.37 32.73
CA GLY A 592 15.62 -9.22 34.14
C GLY A 592 16.15 -7.95 34.79
N SER A 593 17.07 -7.22 34.15
CA SER A 593 17.63 -5.96 34.66
C SER A 593 16.57 -4.87 34.84
N VAL A 594 16.85 -3.94 35.74
CA VAL A 594 15.93 -2.85 36.11
C VAL A 594 16.60 -1.50 35.90
N LEU A 595 15.91 -0.62 35.17
CA LEU A 595 16.20 0.81 35.08
C LEU A 595 15.28 1.58 36.02
N TRP A 596 15.78 2.69 36.56
CA TRP A 596 14.99 3.66 37.31
C TRP A 596 14.77 4.93 36.48
N ASP A 597 13.55 5.44 36.56
CA ASP A 597 13.14 6.79 36.17
C ASP A 597 13.49 7.22 34.72
N LEU A 598 13.59 6.24 33.81
CA LEU A 598 13.77 6.42 32.35
C LEU A 598 12.60 7.21 31.70
N SER A 599 11.55 7.51 32.45
CA SER A 599 10.50 8.42 32.07
C SER A 599 9.93 9.08 33.32
N GLY A 600 9.37 10.27 33.18
CA GLY A 600 8.79 11.02 34.29
C GLY A 600 9.78 11.58 35.31
N GLY A 601 11.07 11.18 35.32
CA GLY A 601 12.09 11.84 36.15
C GLY A 601 12.47 13.20 35.56
N SER A 602 13.60 13.23 34.87
CA SER A 602 13.96 14.34 33.97
C SER A 602 13.60 14.01 32.53
N TRP A 603 13.38 15.02 31.69
CA TRP A 603 13.59 14.86 30.25
C TRP A 603 15.05 14.50 30.02
N GLU A 604 15.35 13.40 29.34
CA GLU A 604 16.73 12.98 29.07
C GLU A 604 17.15 13.34 27.65
N GLY A 605 18.25 14.08 27.52
CA GLY A 605 18.84 14.40 26.22
C GLY A 605 19.50 13.19 25.56
N VAL A 606 19.38 13.10 24.24
CA VAL A 606 20.12 12.12 23.41
C VAL A 606 21.05 12.86 22.45
N LYS A 607 22.12 12.22 21.99
CA LYS A 607 23.18 12.92 21.22
C LYS A 607 22.79 13.34 19.81
N ASP A 608 21.80 12.68 19.23
CA ASP A 608 21.26 12.92 17.89
C ASP A 608 20.46 14.23 17.83
N THR A 609 20.23 14.74 16.63
CA THR A 609 19.38 15.92 16.39
C THR A 609 18.24 15.59 15.45
N TYR A 610 17.14 16.35 15.52
CA TYR A 610 15.97 16.14 14.69
C TYR A 610 16.28 16.32 13.19
N PRO A 611 16.02 15.31 12.33
CA PRO A 611 16.40 15.36 10.92
C PRO A 611 15.32 15.97 10.00
N ASP A 612 14.03 15.69 10.23
CA ASP A 612 12.92 16.06 9.33
C ASP A 612 11.55 16.03 10.05
N THR A 613 10.55 16.73 9.50
CA THR A 613 9.29 17.10 10.17
C THR A 613 8.19 16.01 10.24
N TYR A 614 7.68 15.76 11.44
CA TYR A 614 6.31 15.25 11.68
C TYR A 614 5.30 16.43 11.71
N ALA A 615 4.06 16.19 11.26
CA ALA A 615 3.03 17.24 11.14
C ALA A 615 2.15 17.44 12.39
N SER A 616 1.99 16.43 13.26
CA SER A 616 1.19 16.54 14.49
C SER A 616 1.54 15.44 15.50
N THR A 617 1.17 15.65 16.76
CA THR A 617 1.29 14.65 17.83
C THR A 617 0.52 13.36 17.50
N ASP A 618 -0.65 13.48 16.85
CA ASP A 618 -1.43 12.32 16.42
C ASP A 618 -0.79 11.58 15.24
N ALA A 619 -0.08 12.28 14.35
CA ALA A 619 0.72 11.63 13.30
C ALA A 619 1.90 10.85 13.90
N PHE A 620 2.53 11.36 14.98
CA PHE A 620 3.55 10.63 15.73
C PHE A 620 2.97 9.44 16.49
N LEU A 621 1.85 9.60 17.20
CA LEU A 621 1.21 8.51 17.94
C LEU A 621 0.66 7.42 16.99
N SER A 622 0.11 7.82 15.83
CA SER A 622 -0.26 6.91 14.75
C SER A 622 0.97 6.16 14.23
N ALA A 623 2.07 6.85 13.91
CA ALA A 623 3.34 6.23 13.51
C ALA A 623 3.89 5.21 14.52
N MET A 624 3.63 5.43 15.82
CA MET A 624 4.02 4.58 16.96
C MET A 624 3.07 3.40 17.24
N THR A 625 1.81 3.46 16.78
CA THR A 625 0.75 2.49 17.17
C THR A 625 0.15 1.73 16.01
N ASP A 626 0.12 2.33 14.81
CA ASP A 626 -0.08 1.62 13.56
C ASP A 626 1.14 0.73 13.25
N GLY A 627 0.92 -0.33 12.48
CA GLY A 627 1.92 -1.34 12.17
C GLY A 627 3.06 -0.87 11.27
N THR A 628 3.11 0.40 10.88
CA THR A 628 3.64 0.81 9.57
C THR A 628 4.26 2.21 9.50
N PHE A 629 4.91 2.68 10.58
CA PHE A 629 6.06 3.58 10.42
C PHE A 629 7.21 3.31 11.41
N PHE A 630 6.99 3.35 12.73
CA PHE A 630 8.11 3.23 13.69
C PHE A 630 8.75 1.83 13.82
N LYS A 631 8.25 0.80 13.11
CA LYS A 631 8.98 -0.48 12.98
C LYS A 631 10.31 -0.36 12.22
N MET A 632 10.52 0.77 11.53
CA MET A 632 11.74 1.16 10.79
C MET A 632 12.95 1.49 11.64
N LEU A 633 12.98 2.74 12.11
CA LEU A 633 14.10 3.34 12.85
C LEU A 633 14.53 2.53 14.09
N LEU A 634 13.69 1.56 14.49
CA LEU A 634 13.69 0.72 15.67
C LEU A 634 12.98 -0.61 15.32
N GLY A 635 13.57 -1.76 15.61
CA GLY A 635 13.18 -3.07 15.06
C GLY A 635 12.19 -3.90 15.90
N ALA A 636 11.00 -4.14 15.35
CA ALA A 636 10.11 -5.25 15.70
C ALA A 636 9.82 -5.57 17.20
N GLN A 637 8.65 -5.11 17.68
CA GLN A 637 7.53 -6.03 17.99
C GLN A 637 6.20 -5.28 17.86
N GLY A 638 5.26 -5.81 17.05
CA GLY A 638 3.94 -5.21 16.87
C GLY A 638 3.04 -5.46 18.07
N LYS A 639 2.96 -4.49 18.99
CA LYS A 639 2.09 -4.51 20.17
C LYS A 639 1.22 -3.26 20.17
N THR A 640 -0.01 -3.40 19.70
CA THR A 640 -1.02 -2.35 19.75
C THR A 640 -1.44 -2.08 21.20
N CYS A 641 -1.85 -0.85 21.49
CA CYS A 641 -2.74 -0.60 22.61
C CYS A 641 -4.20 -0.73 22.13
N ALA A 642 -5.11 -1.13 23.02
CA ALA A 642 -6.54 -1.23 22.69
C ALA A 642 -7.23 0.14 22.44
N ASP A 643 -6.73 1.23 23.03
CA ASP A 643 -7.22 2.61 22.83
C ASP A 643 -6.08 3.63 22.99
N PRO A 644 -5.23 3.83 21.96
CA PRO A 644 -4.21 4.88 21.98
C PRO A 644 -4.80 6.29 21.82
N SER A 645 -6.03 6.39 21.32
CA SER A 645 -6.81 7.62 21.13
C SER A 645 -7.34 8.24 22.42
N ASN A 646 -7.19 7.57 23.57
CA ASN A 646 -7.56 8.13 24.87
C ASN A 646 -6.68 9.34 25.23
N ALA A 647 -7.15 10.53 24.86
CA ALA A 647 -6.46 11.80 25.04
C ALA A 647 -5.98 12.04 26.49
N THR A 648 -6.63 11.39 27.46
CA THR A 648 -6.33 11.51 28.89
C THR A 648 -5.10 10.72 29.35
N GLU A 649 -4.73 9.60 28.70
CA GLU A 649 -3.77 8.63 29.28
C GLU A 649 -2.84 7.94 28.28
N ARG A 650 -3.15 7.93 26.97
CA ARG A 650 -2.25 7.49 25.86
C ARG A 650 -1.50 6.16 26.10
N CYS A 651 -2.16 5.23 26.80
CA CYS A 651 -1.59 3.95 27.22
C CYS A 651 -0.23 4.03 27.94
N GLY A 652 0.09 5.16 28.58
CA GLY A 652 1.38 5.36 29.26
C GLY A 652 2.60 5.49 28.34
N PHE A 653 2.41 5.66 27.03
CA PHE A 653 3.51 5.83 26.07
C PHE A 653 4.13 7.24 26.14
N GLY A 654 3.31 8.27 26.39
CA GLY A 654 3.72 9.66 26.55
C GLY A 654 3.22 10.61 25.46
N TYR A 655 3.77 11.82 25.42
CA TYR A 655 3.43 12.90 24.50
C TYR A 655 4.61 13.23 23.56
N ALA A 656 4.29 13.68 22.35
CA ALA A 656 5.26 14.20 21.39
C ALA A 656 5.05 15.70 21.18
N TYR A 657 5.98 16.51 21.69
CA TYR A 657 6.01 17.96 21.52
C TYR A 657 6.81 18.27 20.26
N LEU A 658 6.08 18.75 19.25
CA LEU A 658 6.53 18.89 17.86
C LEU A 658 6.25 20.29 17.30
N SER A 659 5.71 21.20 18.12
CA SER A 659 5.07 22.45 17.69
C SER A 659 6.07 23.52 17.22
N ASN A 660 7.32 23.43 17.66
CA ASN A 660 8.42 24.33 17.29
C ASN A 660 9.60 23.60 16.61
N ALA A 661 9.42 22.31 16.27
CA ALA A 661 10.47 21.41 15.78
C ALA A 661 11.12 21.89 14.48
N ARG A 662 12.45 21.93 14.44
CA ARG A 662 13.26 22.45 13.31
C ARG A 662 14.40 21.49 12.98
N PRO A 663 14.92 21.48 11.74
CA PRO A 663 16.15 20.77 11.41
C PRO A 663 17.27 21.13 12.39
N ALA A 664 17.94 20.12 12.94
CA ALA A 664 18.93 20.23 14.02
C ALA A 664 18.39 20.71 15.40
N SER A 665 17.08 20.62 15.67
CA SER A 665 16.53 20.65 17.05
C SER A 665 17.22 19.60 17.93
N ALA A 666 17.25 19.86 19.24
CA ALA A 666 17.57 18.84 20.22
C ALA A 666 16.55 17.68 20.16
N ILE A 667 16.92 16.53 20.70
CA ILE A 667 15.98 15.44 20.97
C ILE A 667 16.03 15.16 22.47
N PHE A 668 14.90 15.36 23.14
CA PHE A 668 14.72 15.04 24.55
C PHE A 668 13.64 13.96 24.70
N ARG A 669 13.84 13.02 25.64
CA ARG A 669 13.02 11.80 25.78
C ARG A 669 12.51 11.59 27.21
N GLY A 670 11.49 10.74 27.37
CA GLY A 670 11.03 10.25 28.68
C GLY A 670 9.98 11.12 29.39
N GLY A 671 10.02 12.44 29.22
CA GLY A 671 9.18 13.38 29.96
C GLY A 671 9.66 13.61 31.40
N SER A 672 9.39 14.79 31.94
CA SER A 672 9.76 15.15 33.32
C SER A 672 8.59 15.04 34.31
N ALA A 673 8.88 15.16 35.61
CA ALA A 673 7.91 14.96 36.69
C ALA A 673 6.69 15.91 36.62
N SER A 674 6.86 17.09 36.02
CA SER A 674 5.78 18.06 35.79
C SER A 674 4.88 17.72 34.58
N ASN A 675 5.34 16.90 33.63
CA ASN A 675 4.55 16.49 32.45
C ASN A 675 3.39 15.55 32.82
N GLY A 676 3.40 14.94 34.01
CA GLY A 676 2.25 14.21 34.54
C GLY A 676 1.81 13.05 33.64
N ARG A 677 0.65 13.16 32.96
CA ARG A 677 0.14 12.10 32.05
C ARG A 677 0.88 12.04 30.71
N GLU A 678 1.72 13.04 30.44
CA GLU A 678 2.41 13.22 29.15
C GLU A 678 3.83 12.63 29.15
N ALA A 679 4.33 12.20 30.31
CA ALA A 679 5.56 11.42 30.45
C ALA A 679 5.39 9.98 29.93
N GLY A 680 6.50 9.30 29.65
CA GLY A 680 6.52 7.89 29.24
C GLY A 680 7.75 7.56 28.40
N VAL A 681 8.13 6.29 28.29
CA VAL A 681 9.37 5.88 27.61
C VAL A 681 9.38 6.18 26.10
N PHE A 682 8.22 6.50 25.50
CA PHE A 682 8.09 6.98 24.12
C PHE A 682 7.82 8.49 24.00
N ALA A 683 7.73 9.22 25.12
CA ALA A 683 7.64 10.67 25.11
C ALA A 683 8.86 11.28 24.40
N ILE A 684 8.64 12.37 23.68
CA ILE A 684 9.65 13.07 22.89
C ILE A 684 9.37 14.56 22.81
N ASP A 685 10.43 15.37 22.80
CA ASP A 685 10.37 16.81 22.60
C ASP A 685 11.45 17.24 21.59
N TYR A 686 11.04 18.06 20.61
CA TYR A 686 11.89 18.69 19.60
C TYR A 686 11.74 20.21 19.56
N ASP A 687 10.95 20.82 20.46
CA ASP A 687 10.64 22.25 20.43
C ASP A 687 11.85 23.12 20.84
N TYR A 688 12.85 22.49 21.44
CA TYR A 688 14.10 23.09 21.90
C TYR A 688 15.27 22.89 20.93
N ASN A 689 16.17 23.87 20.88
CA ASN A 689 17.42 23.78 20.11
C ASN A 689 18.55 23.12 20.94
N ARG A 690 19.61 22.64 20.27
CA ARG A 690 20.72 21.90 20.90
C ARG A 690 21.45 22.65 22.04
N ALA A 691 21.39 23.98 22.08
CA ALA A 691 22.01 24.82 23.11
C ALA A 691 21.07 25.18 24.28
N TYR A 692 19.83 24.66 24.31
CA TYR A 692 18.87 24.89 25.39
C TYR A 692 19.32 24.27 26.72
N THR A 693 18.99 24.93 27.83
CA THR A 693 19.30 24.51 29.21
C THR A 693 18.16 24.92 30.15
N ASP A 694 17.70 24.03 31.03
CA ASP A 694 16.69 24.37 32.04
C ASP A 694 16.72 23.45 33.30
N GLY A 695 15.69 23.56 34.13
CA GLY A 695 15.48 22.76 35.34
C GLY A 695 14.75 21.41 35.17
N ALA A 696 14.39 21.02 33.94
CA ALA A 696 13.64 19.79 33.63
C ALA A 696 14.45 18.80 32.77
N HIS A 697 15.49 19.27 32.08
CA HIS A 697 16.32 18.47 31.18
C HIS A 697 17.64 18.02 31.83
N GLY A 698 17.84 16.70 31.87
CA GLY A 698 19.02 16.00 32.34
C GLY A 698 19.48 14.95 31.31
N PHE A 699 20.23 13.93 31.74
CA PHE A 699 20.85 12.97 30.81
C PHE A 699 21.24 11.64 31.43
N ARG A 700 21.58 10.66 30.57
CA ARG A 700 22.00 9.31 30.95
C ARG A 700 23.02 8.77 29.95
N CYS A 701 24.18 8.38 30.46
CA CYS A 701 25.27 7.88 29.62
C CYS A 701 25.10 6.40 29.27
N VAL A 702 25.62 6.03 28.11
CA VAL A 702 25.97 4.66 27.78
C VAL A 702 27.45 4.41 28.06
N ALA A 703 27.79 3.15 28.28
CA ALA A 703 29.13 2.68 28.62
C ALA A 703 29.54 1.52 27.70
N PRO A 704 30.86 1.25 27.55
CA PRO A 704 31.31 0.04 26.88
C PRO A 704 30.96 -1.19 27.73
N LEU A 705 30.87 -2.34 27.07
CA LEU A 705 30.93 -3.62 27.76
C LEU A 705 32.30 -3.74 28.45
N ILE A 706 32.33 -4.21 29.69
CA ILE A 706 33.57 -4.61 30.36
C ILE A 706 33.83 -6.10 30.14
N ASN A 707 35.08 -6.45 29.80
CA ASN A 707 35.57 -7.79 29.43
C ASN A 707 35.09 -8.30 28.03
#